data_AF-N9M9G2-F1
#
_entry.id   AF-N9M9G2-F1
#
_cell.length_a   1.000
_cell.length_b   1.000
_cell.length_c   1.000
_cell.angle_alpha   90.00
_cell.angle_beta   90.00
_cell.angle_gamma   90.00
#
_symmetry.space_group_name_H-M   'P 1'
#
loop_
_entity.id
_entity.type
_entity.pdbx_description
1 polymer ?
#
loop_
_entity_poly.entity_id
_entity_poly.type
_entity_poly.pdbx_seq_one_letter_code
_entity_poly.pdbx_strand_id
1 'polypeptide(L)'
;MTQIKDLFKFRKNYLAMTIGLILLPSAHAMQELSDSSLSDTTGEGVALVLDDFKMVFQGPKDISAGSSYARGIENPGQADTGFIRIIPTGENYEKLGERIYNKTYDLAYTNAYLGAQASTGYATIYKTTYDSIFTPKYSELETRYTKDIRATEEAKQPELRSQLVQAYYDSPLMQQYYDQRYDDYYNGAGNTSPGINYEIVNDGTTRHSLTPLRPNKSKEYAEANTREMIELLYGNRAGVTIPNSPFLQTTQFGTSGRTSVIDPTVAAYIQSQITQKTDAGKLQAKVEADALAAPEAEKKRLELYQLLVKEATKIAEEEAAKASVVKLRTKADVFIYGLALSKSDDSLSTRYSNQGFSWGSADNPWLFRAGTENVKQFKDAAKDVGYIALEAPLAKIAPDESDNNIKLGFWSDIFARELNSSNVVDPVTGGPTSGLDTNYRLRTQFVANGLSLNGSQVRLFQTLESDNKDYNQTLGMASIVRLNTNDRPETLSSSDSNLNSKGIRLSTAAKTDALDGNVPTPALNGSAAPIFHDSEGLYLYSPNINLVLGNMYQPFVVGSEGNNIILEVTRIPNIPAIYNQIYQNYGGGLGESDLKGSTCNVYSCGTPIKNNASDATVLYQGRNATHSSISIGTTERIPGTNLLRAKDGPNSTGVVFKSTDGISKNFGSAVIDGVLIQHLKIRTTGL
;
A
#
# COMPACT_ATOMS: atom_id res chain seq x y z
N MET A 1 25.80 36.07 27.88
CA MET A 1 24.76 36.35 26.89
C MET A 1 25.14 35.70 25.59
N THR A 2 24.24 34.84 25.15
CA THR A 2 24.29 33.89 24.04
C THR A 2 24.04 34.59 22.72
N GLN A 3 24.90 34.37 21.71
CA GLN A 3 24.48 34.33 20.31
C GLN A 3 25.53 33.61 19.46
N ILE A 4 25.03 32.96 18.40
CA ILE A 4 25.72 32.09 17.43
C ILE A 4 25.75 30.60 17.82
N LYS A 5 24.56 30.00 17.81
CA LYS A 5 24.34 28.63 17.32
C LYS A 5 22.94 28.57 16.70
N ASP A 6 22.85 28.88 15.42
CA ASP A 6 21.71 28.46 14.58
C ASP A 6 22.12 28.48 13.12
N LEU A 7 22.79 27.42 12.66
CA LEU A 7 22.73 27.05 11.26
C LEU A 7 22.98 25.54 11.13
N PHE A 8 22.06 24.88 10.41
CA PHE A 8 21.99 23.46 10.05
C PHE A 8 21.44 22.47 11.09
N LYS A 9 20.12 22.56 11.31
CA LYS A 9 19.31 21.36 11.61
C LYS A 9 18.76 20.80 10.30
N PHE A 10 19.35 19.71 9.81
CA PHE A 10 18.83 18.93 8.70
C PHE A 10 17.45 18.37 9.08
N ARG A 11 16.39 18.72 8.36
CA ARG A 11 15.02 18.29 8.73
C ARG A 11 14.85 16.80 8.42
N LYS A 12 14.33 16.04 9.40
CA LYS A 12 14.07 14.59 9.30
C LYS A 12 13.25 14.18 8.06
N ASN A 13 12.41 15.08 7.54
CA ASN A 13 11.58 14.84 6.35
C ASN A 13 12.41 14.72 5.05
N TYR A 14 13.55 15.41 4.96
CA TYR A 14 14.43 15.28 3.79
C TYR A 14 15.21 13.97 3.83
N LEU A 15 15.65 13.52 5.02
CA LEU A 15 16.29 12.22 5.18
C LEU A 15 15.34 11.06 4.81
N ALA A 16 14.06 11.16 5.16
CA ALA A 16 13.03 10.19 4.77
C ALA A 16 12.79 10.18 3.24
N MET A 17 12.85 11.35 2.59
CA MET A 17 12.72 11.45 1.13
C MET A 17 13.95 10.86 0.41
N THR A 18 15.16 11.09 0.92
CA THR A 18 16.40 10.53 0.35
C THR A 18 16.49 9.01 0.56
N ILE A 19 16.08 8.50 1.73
CA ILE A 19 15.98 7.06 1.98
C ILE A 19 14.90 6.43 1.07
N GLY A 20 13.78 7.13 0.84
CA GLY A 20 12.76 6.69 -0.12
C GLY A 20 13.27 6.62 -1.56
N LEU A 21 14.09 7.59 -2.00
CA LEU A 21 14.71 7.60 -3.33
C LEU A 21 15.81 6.54 -3.50
N ILE A 22 16.52 6.17 -2.42
CA ILE A 22 17.57 5.13 -2.44
C ILE A 22 16.98 3.71 -2.35
N LEU A 23 15.75 3.57 -1.85
CA LEU A 23 15.01 2.29 -1.75
C LEU A 23 14.08 2.03 -2.95
N LEU A 24 14.03 2.91 -3.94
CA LEU A 24 13.35 2.61 -5.20
C LEU A 24 14.15 1.52 -5.93
N PRO A 25 13.55 0.35 -6.25
CA PRO A 25 14.18 -0.55 -7.20
C PRO A 25 14.42 0.20 -8.50
N SER A 26 15.62 0.06 -9.06
CA SER A 26 15.96 0.62 -10.37
C SER A 26 14.90 0.18 -11.38
N ALA A 27 14.15 1.14 -11.91
CA ALA A 27 13.29 0.91 -13.06
C ALA A 27 14.21 0.58 -14.24
N HIS A 28 14.37 -0.71 -14.51
CA HIS A 28 15.04 -1.21 -15.71
C HIS A 28 14.12 -1.01 -16.90
N ALA A 29 14.09 0.21 -17.44
CA ALA A 29 13.51 0.49 -18.74
C ALA A 29 14.64 0.36 -19.79
N MET A 30 14.38 -0.44 -20.85
CA MET A 30 15.30 -0.77 -21.95
C MET A 30 16.39 -1.82 -21.63
N GLN A 31 15.98 -3.04 -21.28
CA GLN A 31 16.81 -4.23 -21.50
C GLN A 31 16.14 -5.10 -22.55
N GLU A 32 16.89 -5.51 -23.57
CA GLU A 32 16.44 -6.44 -24.60
C GLU A 32 16.07 -7.77 -23.93
N LEU A 33 14.77 -8.08 -23.85
CA LEU A 33 14.31 -9.41 -23.47
C LEU A 33 14.65 -10.36 -24.63
N SER A 34 15.80 -11.00 -24.53
CA SER A 34 16.17 -12.10 -25.43
C SER A 34 15.09 -13.19 -25.39
N ASP A 35 14.76 -13.78 -26.54
CA ASP A 35 13.79 -14.89 -26.63
C ASP A 35 14.12 -16.05 -25.67
N SER A 36 15.40 -16.24 -25.30
CA SER A 36 15.82 -17.22 -24.28
C SER A 36 15.31 -16.91 -22.87
N SER A 37 15.13 -15.63 -22.52
CA SER A 37 14.55 -15.23 -21.23
C SER A 37 13.03 -15.36 -21.19
N LEU A 38 12.39 -15.34 -22.37
CA LEU A 38 10.94 -15.54 -22.55
C LEU A 38 10.58 -17.01 -22.87
N SER A 39 11.54 -17.85 -23.26
CA SER A 39 11.30 -19.27 -23.55
C SER A 39 11.12 -20.13 -22.29
N ASP A 40 11.58 -19.63 -21.14
CA ASP A 40 11.40 -20.32 -19.85
C ASP A 40 9.97 -20.19 -19.29
N THR A 41 9.15 -19.29 -19.88
CA THR A 41 7.70 -19.26 -19.68
C THR A 41 7.02 -20.15 -20.73
N THR A 42 6.69 -21.38 -20.36
CA THR A 42 5.78 -22.23 -21.14
C THR A 42 4.40 -21.58 -21.15
N GLY A 43 3.92 -21.19 -22.33
CA GLY A 43 2.53 -20.79 -22.53
C GLY A 43 1.63 -22.02 -22.41
N GLU A 44 0.65 -21.96 -21.50
CA GLU A 44 -0.39 -22.97 -21.40
C GLU A 44 -1.31 -22.89 -22.61
N GLY A 45 -1.38 -23.97 -23.38
CA GLY A 45 -2.29 -24.09 -24.52
C GLY A 45 -3.66 -24.51 -24.03
N VAL A 46 -4.69 -23.71 -24.32
CA VAL A 46 -6.09 -24.15 -24.22
C VAL A 46 -6.47 -24.81 -25.54
N ALA A 47 -6.56 -26.14 -25.55
CA ALA A 47 -7.12 -26.87 -26.67
C ALA A 47 -8.65 -26.90 -26.53
N LEU A 48 -9.35 -26.20 -27.42
CA LEU A 48 -10.80 -26.34 -27.59
C LEU A 48 -11.06 -27.42 -28.64
N VAL A 49 -11.38 -28.63 -28.21
CA VAL A 49 -11.88 -29.68 -29.09
C VAL A 49 -13.40 -29.68 -28.97
N LEU A 50 -14.08 -29.20 -30.00
CA LEU A 50 -15.53 -29.25 -30.10
C LEU A 50 -15.89 -30.54 -30.86
N ASP A 51 -16.26 -31.57 -30.11
CA ASP A 51 -16.83 -32.80 -30.66
C ASP A 51 -18.30 -32.86 -30.22
N ASP A 52 -19.23 -33.09 -31.15
CA ASP A 52 -20.69 -33.08 -30.93
C ASP A 52 -21.25 -31.84 -30.17
N PHE A 53 -20.66 -30.66 -30.42
CA PHE A 53 -21.08 -29.40 -29.80
C PHE A 53 -22.52 -29.00 -30.16
N LYS A 54 -23.38 -28.89 -29.14
CA LYS A 54 -24.77 -28.40 -29.26
C LYS A 54 -25.00 -27.21 -28.33
N MET A 55 -25.21 -26.03 -28.90
CA MET A 55 -25.70 -24.86 -28.19
C MET A 55 -27.21 -24.73 -28.39
N VAL A 56 -27.99 -24.77 -27.30
CA VAL A 56 -29.46 -24.63 -27.36
C VAL A 56 -29.85 -23.24 -26.86
N PHE A 57 -30.35 -22.41 -27.75
CA PHE A 57 -31.01 -21.16 -27.40
C PHE A 57 -32.48 -21.46 -27.11
N GLN A 58 -32.90 -21.30 -25.85
CA GLN A 58 -34.29 -21.50 -25.43
C GLN A 58 -35.02 -20.17 -25.31
N GLY A 59 -36.30 -20.14 -25.69
CA GLY A 59 -37.15 -18.97 -25.48
C GLY A 59 -37.45 -18.72 -23.98
N PRO A 60 -37.83 -17.49 -23.59
CA PRO A 60 -38.34 -17.21 -22.26
C PRO A 60 -39.51 -18.14 -21.90
N LYS A 61 -39.39 -18.91 -20.81
CA LYS A 61 -40.38 -19.92 -20.40
C LYS A 61 -40.76 -20.86 -21.55
N ASP A 62 -39.78 -21.36 -22.28
CA ASP A 62 -40.03 -22.33 -23.36
C ASP A 62 -40.89 -23.50 -22.84
N ILE A 63 -42.07 -23.68 -23.43
CA ILE A 63 -43.02 -24.75 -23.10
C ILE A 63 -42.88 -25.95 -24.05
N SER A 64 -41.85 -25.95 -24.90
CA SER A 64 -41.55 -27.09 -25.76
C SER A 64 -41.34 -28.36 -24.93
N ALA A 65 -41.70 -29.52 -25.49
CA ALA A 65 -41.63 -30.80 -24.80
C ALA A 65 -40.21 -31.17 -24.30
N GLY A 66 -39.17 -30.53 -24.81
CA GLY A 66 -37.77 -30.70 -24.39
C GLY A 66 -37.26 -29.69 -23.36
N SER A 67 -38.06 -28.69 -22.98
CA SER A 67 -37.67 -27.63 -22.05
C SER A 67 -37.79 -28.07 -20.60
N SER A 68 -36.84 -27.66 -19.76
CA SER A 68 -36.87 -27.87 -18.31
C SER A 68 -38.09 -27.21 -17.63
N TYR A 69 -38.61 -26.14 -18.23
CA TYR A 69 -39.75 -25.35 -17.73
C TYR A 69 -41.11 -26.02 -17.99
N ALA A 70 -41.20 -26.99 -18.91
CA ALA A 70 -42.41 -27.77 -19.16
C ALA A 70 -42.55 -28.97 -18.20
N ARG A 71 -41.53 -29.26 -17.36
CA ARG A 71 -41.45 -30.48 -16.53
C ARG A 71 -42.12 -30.38 -15.15
N GLY A 72 -42.67 -29.22 -14.78
CA GLY A 72 -43.37 -29.02 -13.50
C GLY A 72 -42.48 -29.15 -12.25
N ILE A 73 -41.18 -28.88 -12.38
CA ILE A 73 -40.20 -28.93 -11.29
C ILE A 73 -40.04 -27.55 -10.62
N GLU A 74 -39.73 -27.54 -9.32
CA GLU A 74 -39.68 -26.32 -8.49
C GLU A 74 -38.68 -25.27 -9.02
N ASN A 75 -37.52 -25.71 -9.51
CA ASN A 75 -36.45 -24.84 -10.02
C ASN A 75 -35.97 -25.32 -11.41
N PRO A 76 -36.71 -25.02 -12.48
CA PRO A 76 -36.45 -25.58 -13.80
C PRO A 76 -35.06 -25.26 -14.35
N GLY A 77 -34.54 -24.07 -14.08
CA GLY A 77 -33.19 -23.66 -14.51
C GLY A 77 -32.05 -24.52 -13.96
N GLN A 78 -32.27 -25.33 -12.91
CA GLN A 78 -31.27 -26.29 -12.39
C GLN A 78 -31.00 -27.45 -13.36
N ALA A 79 -31.88 -27.68 -14.33
CA ALA A 79 -31.75 -28.77 -15.29
C ALA A 79 -30.99 -28.39 -16.56
N ASP A 80 -30.64 -27.11 -16.72
CA ASP A 80 -29.93 -26.60 -17.88
C ASP A 80 -28.41 -26.76 -17.66
N THR A 81 -27.89 -28.00 -17.76
CA THR A 81 -26.50 -28.32 -17.39
C THR A 81 -25.57 -28.60 -18.58
N GLY A 82 -25.96 -28.22 -19.80
CA GLY A 82 -25.05 -28.28 -20.95
C GLY A 82 -23.73 -27.57 -20.65
N PHE A 83 -22.60 -28.17 -21.04
CA PHE A 83 -21.28 -27.77 -20.56
C PHE A 83 -20.21 -27.66 -21.63
N ILE A 84 -19.18 -26.90 -21.29
CA ILE A 84 -17.88 -26.82 -21.97
C ILE A 84 -16.87 -27.39 -20.98
N ARG A 85 -16.12 -28.41 -21.40
CA ARG A 85 -15.01 -28.97 -20.63
C ARG A 85 -13.70 -28.41 -21.16
N ILE A 86 -12.87 -27.89 -20.25
CA ILE A 86 -11.53 -27.40 -20.55
C ILE A 86 -10.54 -28.27 -19.75
N ILE A 87 -9.54 -28.79 -20.45
CA ILE A 87 -8.46 -29.58 -19.87
C ILE A 87 -7.16 -28.79 -20.09
N PRO A 88 -6.64 -28.08 -19.07
CA PRO A 88 -5.33 -27.46 -19.17
C PRO A 88 -4.27 -28.55 -19.40
N THR A 89 -3.41 -28.33 -20.41
CA THR A 89 -2.28 -29.20 -20.73
C THR A 89 -1.00 -28.38 -20.82
N GLY A 90 0.16 -28.98 -20.53
CA GLY A 90 1.45 -28.32 -20.77
C GLY A 90 2.30 -28.00 -19.53
N GLU A 91 2.30 -28.86 -18.51
CA GLU A 91 3.22 -28.67 -17.38
C GLU A 91 4.69 -28.86 -17.78
N ASN A 92 5.58 -28.02 -17.24
CA ASN A 92 7.02 -28.30 -17.25
C ASN A 92 7.35 -29.38 -16.21
N TYR A 93 7.39 -30.63 -16.66
CA TYR A 93 7.63 -31.81 -15.85
C TYR A 93 9.01 -31.83 -15.17
N GLU A 94 9.99 -31.09 -15.68
CA GLU A 94 11.34 -31.01 -15.10
C GLU A 94 11.34 -30.23 -13.78
N LYS A 95 10.47 -29.23 -13.63
CA LYS A 95 10.37 -28.38 -12.42
C LYS A 95 9.39 -28.91 -11.36
N LEU A 96 8.74 -30.05 -11.59
CA LEU A 96 7.72 -30.57 -10.67
C LEU A 96 8.34 -31.16 -9.39
N GLY A 97 9.50 -31.83 -9.50
CA GLY A 97 10.23 -32.34 -8.34
C GLY A 97 10.67 -31.23 -7.39
N GLU A 98 11.24 -30.16 -7.94
CA GLU A 98 11.68 -28.99 -7.18
C GLU A 98 10.50 -28.27 -6.50
N ARG A 99 9.37 -28.07 -7.20
CA ARG A 99 8.18 -27.43 -6.62
C ARG A 99 7.64 -28.16 -5.40
N ILE A 100 7.66 -29.49 -5.41
CA ILE A 100 7.22 -30.30 -4.25
C ILE A 100 8.19 -30.19 -3.12
N TYR A 101 9.48 -30.36 -3.44
CA TYR A 101 10.53 -30.29 -2.45
C TYR A 101 10.40 -28.97 -1.69
N ASN A 102 10.31 -27.85 -2.39
CA ASN A 102 10.14 -26.52 -1.81
C ASN A 102 8.85 -26.41 -0.99
N LYS A 103 7.70 -26.85 -1.52
CA LYS A 103 6.41 -26.77 -0.80
C LYS A 103 6.40 -27.57 0.50
N THR A 104 6.90 -28.81 0.46
CA THR A 104 6.96 -29.68 1.65
C THR A 104 7.99 -29.16 2.64
N TYR A 105 9.14 -28.69 2.14
CA TYR A 105 10.18 -28.03 2.93
C TYR A 105 9.63 -26.82 3.68
N ASP A 106 9.01 -25.86 2.98
CA ASP A 106 8.53 -24.60 3.58
C ASP A 106 7.48 -24.84 4.68
N LEU A 107 6.55 -25.77 4.43
CA LEU A 107 5.52 -26.13 5.41
C LEU A 107 6.13 -26.81 6.65
N ALA A 108 7.00 -27.79 6.44
CA ALA A 108 7.67 -28.50 7.53
C ALA A 108 8.58 -27.57 8.33
N TYR A 109 9.34 -26.70 7.65
CA TYR A 109 10.20 -25.68 8.26
C TYR A 109 9.38 -24.74 9.14
N THR A 110 8.28 -24.19 8.60
CA THR A 110 7.42 -23.25 9.33
C THR A 110 6.83 -23.88 10.58
N ASN A 111 6.29 -25.10 10.48
CA ASN A 111 5.72 -25.82 11.62
C ASN A 111 6.78 -26.16 12.68
N ALA A 112 7.95 -26.65 12.27
CA ALA A 112 9.04 -26.98 13.18
C ALA A 112 9.59 -25.73 13.87
N TYR A 113 9.79 -24.64 13.13
CA TYR A 113 10.28 -23.37 13.67
C TYR A 113 9.30 -22.77 14.69
N LEU A 114 8.01 -22.67 14.35
CA LEU A 114 6.98 -22.14 15.25
C LEU A 114 6.82 -23.02 16.51
N GLY A 115 6.82 -24.34 16.35
CA GLY A 115 6.76 -25.28 17.47
C GLY A 115 7.95 -25.15 18.41
N ALA A 116 9.16 -25.07 17.86
CA ALA A 116 10.39 -24.92 18.65
C ALA A 116 10.50 -23.53 19.31
N GLN A 117 9.98 -22.48 18.68
CA GLN A 117 9.91 -21.14 19.26
C GLN A 117 9.01 -21.11 20.51
N ALA A 118 7.91 -21.87 20.49
CA ALA A 118 6.99 -22.00 21.62
C ALA A 118 7.58 -22.82 22.79
N SER A 119 8.39 -23.85 22.51
CA SER A 119 8.93 -24.74 23.56
C SER A 119 10.23 -24.24 24.22
N THR A 120 11.02 -23.40 23.54
CA THR A 120 12.36 -22.99 24.00
C THR A 120 12.42 -21.63 24.68
N GLY A 121 11.29 -20.92 24.81
CA GLY A 121 11.26 -19.60 25.45
C GLY A 121 11.98 -18.51 24.66
N TYR A 122 12.09 -18.64 23.34
CA TYR A 122 12.77 -17.67 22.47
C TYR A 122 12.25 -16.23 22.65
N ALA A 123 10.95 -16.06 22.92
CA ALA A 123 10.35 -14.75 23.15
C ALA A 123 10.82 -14.08 24.46
N THR A 124 11.28 -14.84 25.44
CA THR A 124 11.61 -14.34 26.78
C THR A 124 13.11 -14.29 27.05
N ILE A 125 13.93 -15.06 26.31
CA ILE A 125 15.38 -15.21 26.56
C ILE A 125 16.16 -13.89 26.56
N TYR A 126 15.80 -12.95 25.68
CA TYR A 126 16.46 -11.64 25.64
C TYR A 126 16.22 -10.89 26.95
N LYS A 127 14.95 -10.79 27.35
CA LYS A 127 14.56 -10.03 28.54
C LYS A 127 15.11 -10.67 29.81
N THR A 128 15.00 -11.98 29.97
CA THR A 128 15.52 -12.68 31.16
C THR A 128 17.03 -12.54 31.28
N THR A 129 17.77 -12.67 30.16
CA THR A 129 19.23 -12.47 30.15
C THR A 129 19.59 -11.01 30.45
N TYR A 130 18.94 -10.07 29.78
CA TYR A 130 19.15 -8.63 29.96
C TYR A 130 18.92 -8.23 31.43
N ASP A 131 17.77 -8.59 32.00
CA ASP A 131 17.39 -8.21 33.37
C ASP A 131 18.35 -8.82 34.41
N SER A 132 18.84 -10.04 34.15
CA SER A 132 19.80 -10.74 35.04
C SER A 132 21.18 -10.05 35.13
N ILE A 133 21.57 -9.31 34.09
CA ILE A 133 22.85 -8.60 34.02
C ILE A 133 22.67 -7.12 34.38
N PHE A 134 21.66 -6.47 33.80
CA PHE A 134 21.41 -5.05 33.94
C PHE A 134 21.14 -4.67 35.40
N THR A 135 20.24 -5.40 36.08
CA THR A 135 19.79 -5.06 37.44
C THR A 135 20.93 -5.00 38.47
N PRO A 136 21.80 -6.03 38.60
CA PRO A 136 22.91 -5.97 39.55
C PRO A 136 23.94 -4.92 39.14
N LYS A 137 24.24 -4.76 37.84
CA LYS A 137 25.25 -3.81 37.36
C LYS A 137 24.82 -2.35 37.52
N TYR A 138 23.57 -2.04 37.21
CA TYR A 138 23.00 -0.72 37.43
C TYR A 138 23.07 -0.33 38.91
N SER A 139 22.68 -1.24 39.81
CA SER A 139 22.73 -0.98 41.26
C SER A 139 24.16 -0.71 41.77
N GLU A 140 25.14 -1.48 41.28
CA GLU A 140 26.57 -1.30 41.59
C GLU A 140 27.09 0.07 41.12
N LEU A 141 26.80 0.44 39.87
CA LEU A 141 27.28 1.66 39.23
C LEU A 141 26.57 2.92 39.74
N GLU A 142 25.26 2.85 40.01
CA GLU A 142 24.51 3.96 40.62
C GLU A 142 25.14 4.33 41.96
N THR A 143 25.44 3.33 42.79
CA THR A 143 26.12 3.54 44.08
C THR A 143 27.49 4.20 43.85
N ARG A 144 28.29 3.67 42.93
CA ARG A 144 29.63 4.18 42.63
C ARG A 144 29.63 5.63 42.16
N TYR A 145 28.76 5.99 41.22
CA TYR A 145 28.74 7.31 40.61
C TYR A 145 28.11 8.38 41.51
N THR A 146 27.29 7.99 42.49
CA THR A 146 26.57 8.96 43.34
C THR A 146 27.15 9.13 44.75
N LYS A 147 27.99 8.18 45.22
CA LYS A 147 28.48 8.09 46.60
C LYS A 147 29.01 9.41 47.17
N ASP A 148 29.88 10.10 46.42
CA ASP A 148 30.65 11.25 46.95
C ASP A 148 30.11 12.61 46.49
N ILE A 149 29.08 12.64 45.63
CA ILE A 149 28.55 13.88 45.02
C ILE A 149 28.08 14.86 46.09
N ARG A 150 27.27 14.38 47.05
CA ARG A 150 26.71 15.21 48.12
C ARG A 150 27.81 15.85 48.95
N ALA A 151 28.72 15.03 49.48
CA ALA A 151 29.81 15.51 50.32
C ALA A 151 30.73 16.49 49.56
N THR A 152 31.00 16.23 48.27
CA THR A 152 31.86 17.09 47.44
C THR A 152 31.23 18.44 47.14
N GLU A 153 29.93 18.50 46.88
CA GLU A 153 29.24 19.78 46.60
C GLU A 153 28.98 20.57 47.89
N GLU A 154 28.65 19.90 49.00
CA GLU A 154 28.49 20.54 50.31
C GLU A 154 29.82 21.16 50.80
N ALA A 155 30.98 20.54 50.52
CA ALA A 155 32.29 21.08 50.87
C ALA A 155 32.63 22.44 50.21
N LYS A 156 31.93 22.84 49.14
CA LYS A 156 32.12 24.13 48.44
C LYS A 156 31.37 25.29 49.08
N GLN A 157 30.48 24.99 50.04
CA GLN A 157 29.69 26.00 50.75
C GLN A 157 30.50 27.20 51.28
N PRO A 158 31.64 27.03 51.99
CA PRO A 158 32.40 28.17 52.52
C PRO A 158 32.96 29.07 51.41
N GLU A 159 33.45 28.50 50.31
CA GLU A 159 34.00 29.25 49.18
C GLU A 159 32.89 30.03 48.45
N LEU A 160 31.78 29.38 48.10
CA LEU A 160 30.64 30.00 47.44
C LEU A 160 30.03 31.12 48.28
N ARG A 161 29.93 30.88 49.60
CA ARG A 161 29.48 31.90 50.55
C ARG A 161 30.42 33.09 50.58
N SER A 162 31.74 32.85 50.63
CA SER A 162 32.75 33.91 50.61
C SER A 162 32.68 34.74 49.32
N GLN A 163 32.51 34.11 48.16
CA GLN A 163 32.34 34.78 46.87
C GLN A 163 31.07 35.64 46.86
N LEU A 164 29.95 35.13 47.38
CA LEU A 164 28.70 35.88 47.43
C LEU A 164 28.79 37.08 48.40
N VAL A 165 29.39 36.89 49.58
CA VAL A 165 29.68 37.98 50.52
C VAL A 165 30.59 39.03 49.88
N GLN A 166 31.61 38.61 49.12
CA GLN A 166 32.49 39.54 48.40
C GLN A 166 31.74 40.30 47.31
N ALA A 167 30.84 39.65 46.56
CA ALA A 167 29.98 40.33 45.59
C ALA A 167 29.07 41.39 46.23
N TYR A 168 28.56 41.13 47.43
CA TYR A 168 27.84 42.15 48.22
C TYR A 168 28.77 43.26 48.70
N TYR A 169 29.99 42.94 49.11
CA TYR A 169 30.99 43.92 49.53
C TYR A 169 31.36 44.88 48.38
N ASP A 170 31.52 44.36 47.17
CA ASP A 170 31.83 45.14 45.97
C ASP A 170 30.60 45.89 45.42
N SER A 171 29.41 45.71 46.02
CA SER A 171 28.20 46.41 45.58
C SER A 171 28.29 47.92 45.87
N PRO A 172 27.71 48.78 45.01
CA PRO A 172 27.75 50.24 45.21
C PRO A 172 27.24 50.69 46.58
N LEU A 173 26.22 50.00 47.12
CA LEU A 173 25.64 50.30 48.44
C LEU A 173 26.62 50.03 49.58
N MET A 174 27.34 48.91 49.51
CA MET A 174 28.30 48.55 50.56
C MET A 174 29.61 49.33 50.45
N GLN A 175 30.00 49.75 49.24
CA GLN A 175 31.13 50.67 49.06
C GLN A 175 30.81 52.07 49.63
N GLN A 176 29.58 52.57 49.49
CA GLN A 176 29.17 53.82 50.17
C GLN A 176 29.27 53.71 51.70
N TYR A 177 28.87 52.58 52.26
CA TYR A 177 29.03 52.32 53.70
C TYR A 177 30.49 52.25 54.12
N TYR A 178 31.32 51.61 53.29
CA TYR A 178 32.76 51.53 53.50
C TYR A 178 33.40 52.91 53.54
N ASP A 179 33.12 53.76 52.55
CA ASP A 179 33.66 55.12 52.47
C ASP A 179 33.24 55.95 53.70
N GLN A 180 31.97 55.86 54.09
CA GLN A 180 31.47 56.52 55.29
C GLN A 180 32.23 56.07 56.55
N ARG A 181 32.43 54.77 56.75
CA ARG A 181 33.16 54.25 57.91
C ARG A 181 34.65 54.57 57.87
N TYR A 182 35.24 54.59 56.68
CA TYR A 182 36.63 54.99 56.51
C TYR A 182 36.84 56.44 56.96
N ASP A 183 35.96 57.35 56.53
CA ASP A 183 35.98 58.76 56.91
C ASP A 183 35.75 58.95 58.41
N ASP A 184 34.79 58.24 58.99
CA ASP A 184 34.54 58.28 60.44
C ASP A 184 35.83 57.95 61.23
N TYR A 185 36.52 56.86 60.87
CA TYR A 185 37.75 56.45 61.55
C TYR A 185 38.95 57.34 61.23
N TYR A 186 39.08 57.84 59.99
CA TYR A 186 40.16 58.75 59.61
C TYR A 186 40.10 60.08 60.38
N ASN A 187 38.89 60.55 60.67
CA ASN A 187 38.63 61.78 61.43
C ASN A 187 38.68 61.60 62.96
N GLY A 188 38.93 60.39 63.46
CA GLY A 188 39.14 60.12 64.89
C GLY A 188 37.90 59.66 65.66
N ALA A 189 36.96 58.99 64.99
CA ALA A 189 35.78 58.38 65.61
C ALA A 189 36.10 57.60 66.90
N GLY A 190 35.35 57.89 67.97
CA GLY A 190 35.39 57.16 69.24
C GLY A 190 36.57 57.47 70.16
N ASN A 191 37.40 58.47 69.83
CA ASN A 191 38.48 58.96 70.70
C ASN A 191 38.00 60.13 71.58
N THR A 192 38.28 60.10 72.89
CA THR A 192 37.87 61.11 73.88
C THR A 192 39.02 62.01 74.35
N SER A 193 40.04 62.21 73.49
CA SER A 193 41.17 63.10 73.80
C SER A 193 40.72 64.59 73.83
N PRO A 194 41.28 65.44 74.72
CA PRO A 194 40.85 66.83 74.85
C PRO A 194 41.03 67.61 73.54
N GLY A 195 39.93 68.12 72.97
CA GLY A 195 39.92 68.94 71.75
C GLY A 195 39.52 68.22 70.46
N ILE A 196 39.27 66.91 70.47
CA ILE A 196 38.74 66.16 69.32
C ILE A 196 37.57 65.30 69.80
N ASN A 197 36.36 65.58 69.32
CA ASN A 197 35.16 64.81 69.67
C ASN A 197 34.36 64.48 68.40
N TYR A 198 34.61 63.31 67.81
CA TYR A 198 33.87 62.80 66.65
C TYR A 198 33.09 61.55 67.08
N GLU A 199 31.77 61.70 67.21
CA GLU A 199 30.88 60.65 67.69
C GLU A 199 30.57 59.65 66.58
N ILE A 200 30.86 58.37 66.81
CA ILE A 200 30.57 57.32 65.84
C ILE A 200 29.12 56.85 65.94
N VAL A 201 28.43 56.85 64.81
CA VAL A 201 27.04 56.38 64.72
C VAL A 201 26.96 54.91 65.11
N ASN A 202 26.07 54.60 66.06
CA ASN A 202 25.72 53.22 66.41
C ASN A 202 24.71 52.68 65.38
N ASP A 203 25.19 51.81 64.50
CA ASP A 203 24.42 51.19 63.41
C ASP A 203 24.34 49.65 63.54
N GLY A 204 24.73 49.12 64.70
CA GLY A 204 24.73 47.69 64.99
C GLY A 204 26.01 46.94 64.60
N THR A 205 26.95 47.60 63.92
CA THR A 205 28.31 47.07 63.73
C THR A 205 29.25 47.48 64.87
N THR A 206 30.36 46.76 65.00
CA THR A 206 31.38 46.98 66.03
C THR A 206 31.94 48.40 65.93
N ARG A 207 31.90 49.14 67.04
CA ARG A 207 32.50 50.48 67.13
C ARG A 207 33.95 50.39 67.59
N HIS A 208 34.86 50.88 66.77
CA HIS A 208 36.27 51.03 67.12
C HIS A 208 36.59 52.46 67.56
N SER A 209 37.59 52.62 68.42
CA SER A 209 38.14 53.93 68.79
C SER A 209 39.49 54.10 68.10
N LEU A 210 39.67 55.16 67.33
CA LEU A 210 40.91 55.42 66.59
C LEU A 210 41.34 56.89 66.73
N THR A 211 42.65 57.11 66.87
CA THR A 211 43.22 58.46 66.78
C THR A 211 43.20 58.94 65.32
N PRO A 212 42.91 60.23 65.04
CA PRO A 212 42.85 60.73 63.66
C PRO A 212 44.12 60.47 62.83
N LEU A 213 44.00 60.52 61.50
CA LEU A 213 45.11 60.42 60.53
C LEU A 213 45.84 59.06 60.55
N ARG A 214 45.08 57.97 60.73
CA ARG A 214 45.59 56.59 60.72
C ARG A 214 45.03 55.78 59.54
N PRO A 215 45.40 56.11 58.27
CA PRO A 215 44.74 55.58 57.07
C PRO A 215 44.69 54.04 57.02
N ASN A 216 45.77 53.35 57.38
CA ASN A 216 45.80 51.89 57.37
C ASN A 216 44.82 51.26 58.37
N LYS A 217 44.67 51.86 59.55
CA LYS A 217 43.74 51.37 60.58
C LYS A 217 42.30 51.77 60.29
N SER A 218 42.07 52.95 59.69
CA SER A 218 40.76 53.35 59.18
C SER A 218 40.26 52.39 58.12
N LYS A 219 41.14 51.97 57.20
CA LYS A 219 40.85 50.95 56.19
C LYS A 219 40.45 49.61 56.83
N GLU A 220 41.27 49.09 57.73
CA GLU A 220 41.02 47.83 58.42
C GLU A 220 39.66 47.80 59.14
N TYR A 221 39.32 48.86 59.89
CA TYR A 221 38.06 48.95 60.62
C TYR A 221 36.85 49.17 59.70
N ALA A 222 36.99 49.97 58.65
CA ALA A 222 35.94 50.15 57.65
C ALA A 222 35.66 48.84 56.88
N GLU A 223 36.69 48.07 56.53
CA GLU A 223 36.54 46.75 55.90
C GLU A 223 35.79 45.78 56.82
N ALA A 224 36.18 45.72 58.10
CA ALA A 224 35.55 44.87 59.09
C ALA A 224 34.07 45.22 59.30
N ASN A 225 33.76 46.50 59.49
CA ASN A 225 32.38 46.96 59.66
C ASN A 225 31.53 46.71 58.42
N THR A 226 32.08 46.92 57.22
CA THR A 226 31.35 46.68 55.98
C THR A 226 30.95 45.22 55.85
N ARG A 227 31.85 44.29 56.20
CA ARG A 227 31.53 42.85 56.23
C ARG A 227 30.51 42.50 57.31
N GLU A 228 30.60 43.11 58.50
CA GLU A 228 29.56 42.95 59.53
C GLU A 228 28.20 43.47 59.07
N MET A 229 28.17 44.60 58.37
CA MET A 229 26.93 45.19 57.84
C MET A 229 26.32 44.32 56.76
N ILE A 230 27.12 43.66 55.90
CA ILE A 230 26.61 42.65 54.95
C ILE A 230 25.95 41.49 55.69
N GLU A 231 26.55 41.00 56.78
CA GLU A 231 25.95 39.94 57.58
C GLU A 231 24.64 40.39 58.25
N LEU A 232 24.55 41.66 58.66
CA LEU A 232 23.36 42.27 59.25
C LEU A 232 22.25 42.58 58.25
N LEU A 233 22.56 42.81 56.98
CA LEU A 233 21.57 43.11 55.93
C LEU A 233 21.11 41.86 55.17
N TYR A 234 22.05 40.98 54.83
CA TYR A 234 21.87 39.90 53.85
C TYR A 234 22.33 38.51 54.32
N GLY A 235 23.19 38.45 55.35
CA GLY A 235 23.80 37.22 55.83
C GLY A 235 23.08 36.59 57.01
N ASN A 236 23.82 35.91 57.88
CA ASN A 236 23.23 35.11 58.96
C ASN A 236 22.76 35.97 60.16
N ARG A 237 23.09 37.25 60.19
CA ARG A 237 22.67 38.21 61.24
C ARG A 237 21.52 39.11 60.80
N ALA A 238 20.89 38.85 59.66
CA ALA A 238 19.77 39.65 59.15
C ALA A 238 18.58 39.76 60.13
N GLY A 239 18.37 38.75 60.99
CA GLY A 239 17.32 38.74 62.01
C GLY A 239 17.68 39.49 63.31
N VAL A 240 18.91 39.96 63.49
CA VAL A 240 19.34 40.67 64.71
C VAL A 240 18.80 42.09 64.70
N THR A 241 18.13 42.54 65.76
CA THR A 241 17.67 43.93 65.90
C THR A 241 18.84 44.91 65.92
N ILE A 242 18.83 45.91 65.05
CA ILE A 242 19.86 46.96 64.97
C ILE A 242 19.24 48.37 65.07
N PRO A 243 19.99 49.38 65.55
CA PRO A 243 19.51 50.76 65.65
C PRO A 243 19.22 51.38 64.27
N ASN A 244 18.26 52.30 64.19
CA ASN A 244 17.89 52.97 62.93
C ASN A 244 18.87 54.09 62.55
N SER A 245 20.06 53.71 62.08
CA SER A 245 21.12 54.66 61.71
C SER A 245 20.78 55.45 60.43
N PRO A 246 21.39 56.64 60.22
CA PRO A 246 21.25 57.38 58.97
C PRO A 246 21.58 56.56 57.71
N PHE A 247 22.59 55.68 57.77
CA PHE A 247 22.89 54.76 56.67
C PHE A 247 21.74 53.79 56.40
N LEU A 248 21.12 53.20 57.43
CA LEU A 248 19.98 52.32 57.23
C LEU A 248 18.76 53.08 56.67
N GLN A 249 18.60 54.35 57.01
CA GLN A 249 17.56 55.23 56.47
C GLN A 249 17.77 55.56 54.98
N THR A 250 18.99 55.50 54.46
CA THR A 250 19.29 55.65 53.02
C THR A 250 19.15 54.33 52.25
N THR A 251 19.01 53.20 52.94
CA THR A 251 18.78 51.89 52.32
C THR A 251 17.29 51.57 52.18
N GLN A 252 16.94 50.62 51.29
CA GLN A 252 15.56 50.14 51.14
C GLN A 252 15.07 49.23 52.29
N PHE A 253 15.93 48.86 53.23
CA PHE A 253 15.63 47.85 54.26
C PHE A 253 15.01 48.43 55.53
N GLY A 254 15.29 49.70 55.86
CA GLY A 254 14.90 50.32 57.14
C GLY A 254 15.24 49.44 58.35
N THR A 255 14.41 49.46 59.41
CA THR A 255 14.59 48.60 60.60
C THR A 255 14.04 47.18 60.43
N SER A 256 13.22 46.91 59.40
CA SER A 256 12.29 45.76 59.37
C SER A 256 12.33 44.92 58.08
N GLY A 257 13.12 45.28 57.07
CA GLY A 257 13.15 44.66 55.74
C GLY A 257 14.35 43.76 55.44
N ARG A 258 15.20 43.46 56.43
CA ARG A 258 16.43 42.66 56.26
C ARG A 258 16.09 41.18 56.30
N THR A 259 16.68 40.39 55.39
CA THR A 259 16.46 38.94 55.37
C THR A 259 17.73 38.23 54.95
N SER A 260 17.91 37.01 55.48
CA SER A 260 19.04 36.17 55.09
C SER A 260 18.81 35.68 53.66
N VAL A 261 19.59 36.20 52.72
CA VAL A 261 19.54 35.82 51.31
C VAL A 261 20.80 35.07 50.89
N ILE A 262 21.94 35.30 51.56
CA ILE A 262 23.23 34.70 51.20
C ILE A 262 23.20 33.19 51.46
N ASP A 263 22.88 32.76 52.68
CA ASP A 263 22.93 31.34 53.06
C ASP A 263 21.88 30.48 52.31
N PRO A 264 20.61 30.91 52.17
CA PRO A 264 19.62 30.14 51.38
C PRO A 264 19.96 30.06 49.89
N THR A 265 20.54 31.12 49.30
CA THR A 265 20.94 31.11 47.89
C THR A 265 22.08 30.12 47.65
N VAL A 266 23.08 30.08 48.54
CA VAL A 266 24.18 29.11 48.47
C VAL A 266 23.65 27.68 48.65
N ALA A 267 22.78 27.44 49.63
CA ALA A 267 22.18 26.13 49.87
C ALA A 267 21.34 25.64 48.68
N ALA A 268 20.53 26.51 48.07
CA ALA A 268 19.72 26.18 46.89
C ALA A 268 20.60 25.84 45.68
N TYR A 269 21.68 26.58 45.47
CA TYR A 269 22.64 26.31 44.39
C TYR A 269 23.32 24.95 44.58
N ILE A 270 23.83 24.65 45.79
CA ILE A 270 24.45 23.35 46.11
C ILE A 270 23.45 22.21 45.89
N GLN A 271 22.21 22.36 46.36
CA GLN A 271 21.20 21.33 46.20
C GLN A 271 20.85 21.10 44.72
N SER A 272 20.80 22.16 43.91
CA SER A 272 20.64 22.05 42.45
C SER A 272 21.79 21.29 41.79
N GLN A 273 23.04 21.57 42.19
CA GLN A 273 24.23 20.86 41.70
C GLN A 273 24.24 19.38 42.11
N ILE A 274 23.86 19.07 43.35
CA ILE A 274 23.74 17.69 43.84
C ILE A 274 22.73 16.92 42.98
N THR A 275 21.54 17.49 42.75
CA THR A 275 20.51 16.85 41.92
C THR A 275 21.01 16.62 40.49
N GLN A 276 21.52 17.67 39.84
CA GLN A 276 22.01 17.59 38.46
C GLN A 276 23.10 16.53 38.29
N LYS A 277 24.08 16.50 39.20
CA LYS A 277 25.19 15.54 39.14
C LYS A 277 24.75 14.13 39.52
N THR A 278 23.81 13.98 40.45
CA THR A 278 23.24 12.68 40.81
C THR A 278 22.49 12.08 39.63
N ASP A 279 21.66 12.88 38.95
CA ASP A 279 20.94 12.44 37.75
C ASP A 279 21.89 12.08 36.61
N ALA A 280 22.96 12.86 36.41
CA ALA A 280 24.02 12.52 35.47
C ALA A 280 24.73 11.20 35.83
N GLY A 281 25.02 10.97 37.11
CA GLY A 281 25.62 9.72 37.60
C GLY A 281 24.71 8.50 37.41
N LYS A 282 23.40 8.65 37.65
CA LYS A 282 22.40 7.60 37.37
C LYS A 282 22.28 7.31 35.88
N LEU A 283 22.29 8.34 35.04
CA LEU A 283 22.27 8.17 33.59
C LEU A 283 23.51 7.44 33.09
N GLN A 284 24.70 7.79 33.61
CA GLN A 284 25.94 7.09 33.29
C GLN A 284 25.90 5.63 33.75
N ALA A 285 25.43 5.34 34.96
CA ALA A 285 25.24 3.98 35.46
C ALA A 285 24.32 3.16 34.55
N LYS A 286 23.22 3.77 34.08
CA LYS A 286 22.27 3.14 33.16
C LYS A 286 22.90 2.81 31.81
N VAL A 287 23.61 3.76 31.20
CA VAL A 287 24.27 3.57 29.90
C VAL A 287 25.32 2.48 29.96
N GLU A 288 26.13 2.44 31.02
CA GLU A 288 27.19 1.44 31.17
C GLU A 288 26.64 0.05 31.51
N ALA A 289 25.59 -0.04 32.34
CA ALA A 289 24.91 -1.31 32.60
C ALA A 289 24.25 -1.88 31.33
N ASP A 290 23.62 -1.02 30.52
CA ASP A 290 23.04 -1.40 29.22
C ASP A 290 24.11 -1.88 28.23
N ALA A 291 25.25 -1.18 28.16
CA ALA A 291 26.38 -1.55 27.30
C ALA A 291 26.97 -2.94 27.62
N LEU A 292 26.73 -3.47 28.83
CA LEU A 292 27.12 -4.83 29.22
C LEU A 292 25.99 -5.85 29.01
N ALA A 293 24.74 -5.47 29.33
CA ALA A 293 23.60 -6.39 29.31
C ALA A 293 23.07 -6.66 27.89
N ALA A 294 22.94 -5.63 27.06
CA ALA A 294 22.35 -5.75 25.73
C ALA A 294 23.16 -6.67 24.79
N PRO A 295 24.51 -6.58 24.70
CA PRO A 295 25.28 -7.46 23.82
C PRO A 295 25.20 -8.94 24.21
N GLU A 296 25.21 -9.26 25.51
CA GLU A 296 25.14 -10.64 25.98
C GLU A 296 23.73 -11.23 25.81
N ALA A 297 22.68 -10.43 26.05
CA ALA A 297 21.30 -10.83 25.77
C ALA A 297 21.07 -11.08 24.28
N GLU A 298 21.64 -10.25 23.42
CA GLU A 298 21.57 -10.41 21.96
C GLU A 298 22.33 -11.66 21.50
N LYS A 299 23.53 -11.88 22.03
CA LYS A 299 24.33 -13.08 21.75
C LYS A 299 23.58 -14.36 22.12
N LYS A 300 22.98 -14.43 23.32
CA LYS A 300 22.20 -15.59 23.76
C LYS A 300 20.96 -15.83 22.90
N ARG A 301 20.28 -14.77 22.48
CA ARG A 301 19.16 -14.85 21.54
C ARG A 301 19.61 -15.40 20.18
N LEU A 302 20.74 -14.92 19.67
CA LEU A 302 21.29 -15.35 18.39
C LEU A 302 21.74 -16.82 18.42
N GLU A 303 22.40 -17.26 19.49
CA GLU A 303 22.76 -18.67 19.71
C GLU A 303 21.52 -19.58 19.66
N LEU A 304 20.43 -19.18 20.33
CA LEU A 304 19.18 -19.93 20.31
C LEU A 304 18.51 -19.89 18.93
N TYR A 305 18.49 -18.73 18.26
CA TYR A 305 17.97 -18.59 16.90
C TYR A 305 18.65 -19.56 15.92
N GLN A 306 19.98 -19.63 15.95
CA GLN A 306 20.75 -20.53 15.08
C GLN A 306 20.42 -22.00 15.32
N LEU A 307 20.23 -22.40 16.59
CA LEU A 307 19.80 -23.77 16.93
C LEU A 307 18.39 -24.07 16.39
N LEU A 308 17.46 -23.13 16.53
CA LEU A 308 16.08 -23.27 16.03
C LEU A 308 16.05 -23.42 14.51
N VAL A 309 16.78 -22.56 13.79
CA VAL A 309 16.88 -22.62 12.33
C VAL A 309 17.49 -23.94 11.88
N LYS A 310 18.56 -24.40 12.55
CA LYS A 310 19.22 -25.67 12.21
C LYS A 310 18.30 -26.87 12.36
N GLU A 311 17.55 -26.94 13.47
CA GLU A 311 16.62 -28.04 13.71
C GLU A 311 15.43 -28.01 12.76
N ALA A 312 14.85 -26.82 12.53
CA ALA A 312 13.76 -26.64 11.57
C ALA A 312 14.18 -27.01 10.14
N THR A 313 15.39 -26.63 9.73
CA THR A 313 15.99 -27.00 8.44
C THR A 313 16.11 -28.51 8.30
N LYS A 314 16.69 -29.18 9.31
CA LYS A 314 16.85 -30.64 9.29
C LYS A 314 15.51 -31.37 9.14
N ILE A 315 14.50 -31.00 9.94
CA ILE A 315 13.16 -31.60 9.86
C ILE A 315 12.54 -31.35 8.48
N ALA A 316 12.70 -30.14 7.93
CA ALA A 316 12.20 -29.78 6.61
C ALA A 316 12.86 -30.58 5.49
N GLU A 317 14.17 -30.75 5.51
CA GLU A 317 14.92 -31.58 4.54
C GLU A 317 14.49 -33.05 4.61
N GLU A 318 14.34 -33.61 5.81
CA GLU A 318 13.93 -35.01 6.01
C GLU A 318 12.49 -35.26 5.51
N GLU A 319 11.56 -34.33 5.71
CA GLU A 319 10.18 -34.43 5.21
C GLU A 319 10.10 -34.18 3.69
N ALA A 320 10.82 -33.18 3.18
CA ALA A 320 10.87 -32.89 1.74
C ALA A 320 11.47 -34.05 0.93
N ALA A 321 12.45 -34.77 1.48
CA ALA A 321 13.05 -35.95 0.84
C ALA A 321 12.07 -37.12 0.64
N LYS A 322 10.96 -37.17 1.40
CA LYS A 322 9.92 -38.21 1.26
C LYS A 322 8.87 -37.86 0.21
N ALA A 323 8.92 -36.66 -0.35
CA ALA A 323 7.85 -36.12 -1.16
C ALA A 323 7.89 -36.68 -2.59
N SER A 324 6.71 -37.04 -3.13
CA SER A 324 6.56 -37.68 -4.44
C SER A 324 5.76 -36.82 -5.40
N VAL A 325 6.25 -36.70 -6.65
CA VAL A 325 5.60 -35.98 -7.75
C VAL A 325 4.25 -36.54 -8.13
N VAL A 326 4.04 -37.82 -7.87
CA VAL A 326 2.83 -38.55 -8.25
C VAL A 326 1.57 -37.98 -7.58
N LYS A 327 1.67 -37.52 -6.32
CA LYS A 327 0.54 -36.97 -5.54
C LYS A 327 0.29 -35.48 -5.77
N LEU A 328 1.11 -34.82 -6.60
CA LEU A 328 0.88 -33.41 -6.92
C LEU A 328 -0.40 -33.25 -7.71
N ARG A 329 -1.25 -32.33 -7.25
CA ARG A 329 -2.47 -31.93 -7.97
C ARG A 329 -2.20 -30.79 -8.93
N THR A 330 -1.58 -31.12 -10.05
CA THR A 330 -1.13 -30.14 -11.04
C THR A 330 -1.83 -30.25 -12.39
N LYS A 331 -2.65 -31.29 -12.58
CA LYS A 331 -3.64 -31.33 -13.64
C LYS A 331 -4.90 -30.61 -13.16
N ALA A 332 -5.69 -30.09 -14.09
CA ALA A 332 -7.02 -29.58 -13.80
C ALA A 332 -8.05 -30.14 -14.77
N ASP A 333 -9.28 -30.27 -14.30
CA ASP A 333 -10.47 -30.44 -15.15
C ASP A 333 -11.43 -29.30 -14.83
N VAL A 334 -11.77 -28.50 -15.83
CA VAL A 334 -12.67 -27.35 -15.69
C VAL A 334 -13.95 -27.63 -16.46
N PHE A 335 -15.09 -27.50 -15.80
CA PHE A 335 -16.40 -27.56 -16.42
C PHE A 335 -17.05 -26.21 -16.29
N ILE A 336 -17.45 -25.61 -17.41
CA ILE A 336 -18.33 -24.43 -17.44
C ILE A 336 -19.68 -24.92 -17.93
N TYR A 337 -20.74 -24.77 -17.14
CA TYR A 337 -22.04 -25.36 -17.46
C TYR A 337 -23.20 -24.44 -17.15
N GLY A 338 -24.32 -24.70 -17.82
CA GLY A 338 -25.51 -23.86 -17.75
C GLY A 338 -25.22 -22.43 -18.18
N LEU A 339 -24.64 -22.25 -19.37
CA LEU A 339 -24.52 -20.92 -19.96
C LEU A 339 -25.91 -20.35 -20.24
N ALA A 340 -26.21 -19.15 -19.75
CA ALA A 340 -27.44 -18.41 -20.08
C ALA A 340 -27.15 -16.98 -20.49
N LEU A 341 -27.89 -16.52 -21.51
CA LEU A 341 -27.98 -15.12 -21.89
C LEU A 341 -29.44 -14.67 -21.81
N SER A 342 -29.69 -13.55 -21.14
CA SER A 342 -31.02 -12.94 -20.97
C SER A 342 -30.96 -11.43 -21.02
N LYS A 343 -32.14 -10.79 -21.02
CA LYS A 343 -32.27 -9.39 -20.62
C LYS A 343 -31.76 -9.16 -19.19
N SER A 344 -31.10 -8.04 -18.96
CA SER A 344 -30.74 -7.58 -17.62
C SER A 344 -31.95 -7.35 -16.72
N ASP A 345 -31.74 -7.57 -15.43
CA ASP A 345 -32.67 -7.30 -14.34
C ASP A 345 -31.91 -6.56 -13.22
N ASP A 346 -32.43 -6.53 -11.98
CA ASP A 346 -31.75 -5.89 -10.85
C ASP A 346 -31.01 -6.90 -9.94
N SER A 347 -30.69 -8.09 -10.47
CA SER A 347 -30.15 -9.20 -9.66
C SER A 347 -28.80 -9.69 -10.16
N LEU A 348 -27.84 -9.77 -9.23
CA LEU A 348 -26.60 -10.54 -9.41
C LEU A 348 -26.67 -11.92 -8.74
N SER A 349 -27.81 -12.33 -8.21
CA SER A 349 -27.98 -13.65 -7.58
C SER A 349 -28.59 -14.70 -8.49
N THR A 350 -29.30 -14.27 -9.53
CA THR A 350 -29.90 -15.18 -10.50
C THR A 350 -29.03 -15.26 -11.75
N ARG A 351 -28.74 -16.49 -12.17
CA ARG A 351 -27.98 -16.76 -13.41
C ARG A 351 -28.67 -16.22 -14.67
N TYR A 352 -30.01 -16.22 -14.69
CA TYR A 352 -30.84 -15.94 -15.86
C TYR A 352 -32.12 -15.23 -15.40
N SER A 353 -32.55 -14.19 -16.13
CA SER A 353 -33.76 -13.41 -15.76
C SER A 353 -35.06 -14.00 -16.30
N ASN A 354 -35.00 -15.05 -17.13
CA ASN A 354 -36.15 -15.59 -17.86
C ASN A 354 -36.81 -14.58 -18.81
N GLN A 355 -36.09 -13.57 -19.27
CA GLN A 355 -36.57 -12.59 -20.23
C GLN A 355 -35.63 -12.54 -21.45
N GLY A 356 -36.22 -12.51 -22.64
CA GLY A 356 -35.48 -12.31 -23.89
C GLY A 356 -35.12 -10.84 -24.07
N PHE A 357 -34.11 -10.57 -24.87
CA PHE A 357 -33.70 -9.20 -25.23
C PHE A 357 -33.50 -9.09 -26.74
N SER A 358 -33.58 -7.87 -27.25
CA SER A 358 -33.19 -7.51 -28.61
C SER A 358 -32.05 -6.53 -28.52
N TRP A 359 -31.09 -6.64 -29.44
CA TRP A 359 -29.85 -5.88 -29.35
C TRP A 359 -29.49 -5.32 -30.73
N GLY A 360 -29.43 -3.99 -30.78
CA GLY A 360 -29.37 -3.22 -32.03
C GLY A 360 -30.76 -2.75 -32.46
N SER A 361 -30.78 -1.76 -33.35
CA SER A 361 -31.99 -1.24 -33.98
C SER A 361 -31.83 -1.19 -35.50
N ALA A 362 -32.89 -0.82 -36.22
CA ALA A 362 -32.78 -0.60 -37.67
C ALA A 362 -31.80 0.53 -37.99
N ASP A 363 -31.77 1.58 -37.16
CA ASP A 363 -30.83 2.70 -37.33
C ASP A 363 -29.42 2.32 -36.89
N ASN A 364 -29.26 1.53 -35.83
CA ASN A 364 -27.96 1.13 -35.29
C ASN A 364 -27.86 -0.41 -35.20
N PRO A 365 -27.72 -1.11 -36.34
CA PRO A 365 -27.77 -2.56 -36.39
C PRO A 365 -26.40 -3.19 -36.09
N TRP A 366 -26.42 -4.52 -35.97
CA TRP A 366 -25.24 -5.32 -36.21
C TRP A 366 -24.85 -5.24 -37.70
N LEU A 367 -23.55 -5.08 -37.97
CA LEU A 367 -23.05 -5.03 -39.33
C LEU A 367 -22.06 -6.16 -39.59
N PHE A 368 -22.31 -6.87 -40.68
CA PHE A 368 -21.33 -7.74 -41.31
C PHE A 368 -21.02 -7.18 -42.70
N ARG A 369 -19.82 -6.63 -42.89
CA ARG A 369 -19.50 -5.87 -44.10
C ARG A 369 -18.07 -6.05 -44.55
N ALA A 370 -17.84 -5.87 -45.85
CA ALA A 370 -16.52 -5.68 -46.40
C ALA A 370 -16.15 -4.19 -46.46
N GLY A 371 -14.87 -3.88 -46.43
CA GLY A 371 -14.36 -2.52 -46.55
C GLY A 371 -12.91 -2.50 -47.01
N THR A 372 -12.38 -1.30 -47.18
CA THR A 372 -10.98 -1.07 -47.56
C THR A 372 -10.44 0.10 -46.75
N GLU A 373 -9.20 -0.01 -46.29
CA GLU A 373 -8.49 1.05 -45.56
C GLU A 373 -7.08 1.21 -46.09
N ASN A 374 -6.64 2.45 -46.32
CA ASN A 374 -5.29 2.75 -46.77
C ASN A 374 -4.36 2.83 -45.56
N VAL A 375 -3.42 1.89 -45.42
CA VAL A 375 -2.57 1.74 -44.23
C VAL A 375 -1.11 1.44 -44.56
N LYS A 376 -0.24 1.67 -43.58
CA LYS A 376 1.17 1.25 -43.56
C LYS A 376 1.35 0.29 -42.38
N GLN A 377 1.80 -0.94 -42.61
CA GLN A 377 1.93 -1.98 -41.57
C GLN A 377 3.37 -2.28 -41.19
N PHE A 378 4.18 -2.79 -42.13
CA PHE A 378 5.56 -3.22 -41.84
C PHE A 378 6.62 -2.43 -42.60
N LYS A 379 6.22 -1.78 -43.70
CA LYS A 379 7.08 -0.98 -44.58
C LYS A 379 6.49 0.41 -44.74
N ASP A 380 7.33 1.39 -45.05
CA ASP A 380 6.91 2.77 -45.29
C ASP A 380 6.24 2.96 -46.67
N ALA A 381 5.29 2.09 -46.99
CA ALA A 381 4.55 2.06 -48.24
C ALA A 381 3.06 1.91 -47.93
N ALA A 382 2.28 2.93 -48.26
CA ALA A 382 0.84 2.90 -48.07
C ALA A 382 0.20 1.99 -49.13
N LYS A 383 -0.64 1.06 -48.70
CA LYS A 383 -1.42 0.19 -49.57
C LYS A 383 -2.86 0.07 -49.06
N ASP A 384 -3.78 -0.16 -49.98
CA ASP A 384 -5.17 -0.44 -49.65
C ASP A 384 -5.30 -1.88 -49.15
N VAL A 385 -5.79 -2.04 -47.93
CA VAL A 385 -6.06 -3.34 -47.30
C VAL A 385 -7.57 -3.57 -47.28
N GLY A 386 -8.01 -4.57 -48.03
CA GLY A 386 -9.38 -5.07 -47.94
C GLY A 386 -9.60 -5.85 -46.64
N TYR A 387 -10.74 -5.66 -46.00
CA TYR A 387 -11.11 -6.39 -44.79
C TYR A 387 -12.57 -6.82 -44.81
N ILE A 388 -12.88 -7.84 -44.02
CA ILE A 388 -14.24 -8.20 -43.62
C ILE A 388 -14.41 -7.91 -42.13
N ALA A 389 -15.53 -7.32 -41.74
CA ALA A 389 -15.78 -6.87 -40.38
C ALA A 389 -17.10 -7.40 -39.84
N LEU A 390 -17.07 -7.83 -38.57
CA LEU A 390 -18.24 -7.98 -37.72
C LEU A 390 -18.24 -6.83 -36.70
N GLU A 391 -19.32 -6.06 -36.68
CA GLU A 391 -19.42 -4.85 -35.87
C GLU A 391 -20.72 -4.89 -35.06
N ALA A 392 -20.59 -4.68 -33.75
CA ALA A 392 -21.73 -4.46 -32.87
C ALA A 392 -22.35 -3.07 -33.16
N PRO A 393 -23.59 -2.82 -32.71
CA PRO A 393 -24.17 -1.48 -32.73
C PRO A 393 -23.20 -0.44 -32.16
N LEU A 394 -23.15 0.74 -32.77
CA LEU A 394 -22.28 1.83 -32.35
C LEU A 394 -22.59 2.29 -30.92
N ALA A 395 -21.55 2.52 -30.12
CA ALA A 395 -21.69 3.18 -28.82
C ALA A 395 -21.93 4.68 -28.99
N LYS A 396 -22.89 5.24 -28.26
CA LYS A 396 -23.19 6.66 -28.28
C LYS A 396 -22.15 7.47 -27.50
N ILE A 397 -21.94 8.73 -27.90
CA ILE A 397 -21.12 9.69 -27.15
C ILE A 397 -21.87 10.12 -25.88
N ALA A 398 -23.17 10.39 -26.02
CA ALA A 398 -24.04 10.62 -24.88
C ALA A 398 -24.33 9.27 -24.21
N PRO A 399 -24.17 9.15 -22.86
CA PRO A 399 -24.48 7.92 -22.13
C PRO A 399 -25.90 7.42 -22.40
N ASP A 400 -26.07 6.12 -22.65
CA ASP A 400 -27.37 5.50 -22.88
C ASP A 400 -27.47 4.11 -22.24
N GLU A 401 -27.99 4.10 -21.01
CA GLU A 401 -28.13 2.88 -20.21
C GLU A 401 -29.17 1.89 -20.77
N SER A 402 -29.97 2.26 -21.79
CA SER A 402 -30.91 1.32 -22.40
C SER A 402 -30.23 0.19 -23.19
N ASP A 403 -28.97 0.42 -23.58
CA ASP A 403 -28.13 -0.56 -24.29
C ASP A 403 -27.44 -1.55 -23.33
N ASN A 404 -27.39 -1.25 -22.03
CA ASN A 404 -26.83 -2.08 -20.96
C ASN A 404 -27.84 -3.15 -20.53
N ASN A 405 -28.21 -4.03 -21.46
CA ASN A 405 -29.38 -4.88 -21.35
C ASN A 405 -29.09 -6.38 -21.39
N ILE A 406 -27.82 -6.79 -21.34
CA ILE A 406 -27.42 -8.19 -21.40
C ILE A 406 -27.08 -8.71 -20.00
N LYS A 407 -27.65 -9.86 -19.67
CA LYS A 407 -27.28 -10.69 -18.52
C LYS A 407 -26.67 -11.99 -19.00
N LEU A 408 -25.46 -12.28 -18.54
CA LEU A 408 -24.74 -13.52 -18.78
C LEU A 408 -24.56 -14.24 -17.45
N GLY A 409 -24.90 -15.52 -17.39
CA GLY A 409 -24.64 -16.32 -16.20
C GLY A 409 -24.28 -17.75 -16.52
N PHE A 410 -23.39 -18.33 -15.73
CA PHE A 410 -23.00 -19.73 -15.81
C PHE A 410 -22.48 -20.24 -14.46
N TRP A 411 -22.37 -21.56 -14.34
CA TRP A 411 -21.67 -22.21 -13.25
C TRP A 411 -20.33 -22.75 -13.71
N SER A 412 -19.39 -22.91 -12.80
CA SER A 412 -18.18 -23.66 -13.09
C SER A 412 -17.76 -24.58 -11.95
N ASP A 413 -17.20 -25.74 -12.33
CA ASP A 413 -16.53 -26.68 -11.44
C ASP A 413 -15.09 -26.88 -11.90
N ILE A 414 -14.14 -26.52 -11.04
CA ILE A 414 -12.70 -26.63 -11.31
C ILE A 414 -12.13 -27.67 -10.36
N PHE A 415 -11.67 -28.80 -10.88
CA PHE A 415 -11.08 -29.89 -10.10
C PHE A 415 -9.56 -29.89 -10.23
N ALA A 416 -8.86 -29.85 -9.10
CA ALA A 416 -7.42 -30.11 -9.07
C ALA A 416 -7.17 -31.62 -9.03
N ARG A 417 -6.35 -32.13 -9.96
CA ARG A 417 -6.15 -33.55 -10.23
C ARG A 417 -4.69 -33.96 -10.09
N GLU A 418 -4.47 -35.14 -9.51
CA GLU A 418 -3.13 -35.70 -9.34
C GLU A 418 -2.44 -35.95 -10.69
N LEU A 419 -1.12 -35.81 -10.74
CA LEU A 419 -0.33 -35.94 -11.96
C LEU A 419 -0.51 -37.31 -12.62
N ASN A 420 -0.51 -38.38 -11.82
CA ASN A 420 -0.73 -39.75 -12.31
C ASN A 420 -2.23 -40.10 -12.50
N SER A 421 -3.15 -39.18 -12.18
CA SER A 421 -4.57 -39.46 -12.40
C SER A 421 -4.81 -39.62 -13.89
N SER A 422 -5.42 -40.74 -14.26
CA SER A 422 -5.94 -41.03 -15.58
C SER A 422 -7.39 -41.43 -15.40
N ASN A 423 -8.29 -40.71 -16.07
CA ASN A 423 -9.72 -40.98 -15.97
C ASN A 423 -10.17 -41.58 -17.30
N VAL A 424 -10.93 -42.66 -17.24
CA VAL A 424 -11.66 -43.16 -18.39
C VAL A 424 -12.64 -42.08 -18.83
N VAL A 425 -12.62 -41.72 -20.11
CA VAL A 425 -13.51 -40.71 -20.69
C VAL A 425 -14.73 -41.43 -21.29
N ASP A 426 -15.90 -40.93 -20.96
CA ASP A 426 -17.15 -41.33 -21.60
C ASP A 426 -17.15 -40.76 -23.04
N PRO A 427 -17.24 -41.60 -24.08
CA PRO A 427 -17.21 -41.13 -25.47
C PRO A 427 -18.43 -40.30 -25.86
N VAL A 428 -19.55 -40.38 -25.15
CA VAL A 428 -20.79 -39.63 -25.45
C VAL A 428 -20.77 -38.24 -24.81
N THR A 429 -20.29 -38.12 -23.58
CA THR A 429 -20.24 -36.82 -22.88
C THR A 429 -18.88 -36.12 -23.02
N GLY A 430 -17.84 -36.83 -23.47
CA GLY A 430 -16.47 -36.32 -23.50
C GLY A 430 -15.91 -36.04 -22.10
N GLY A 431 -16.58 -36.49 -21.03
CA GLY A 431 -16.23 -36.26 -19.63
C GLY A 431 -15.66 -37.49 -18.91
N PRO A 432 -15.00 -37.33 -17.74
CA PRO A 432 -14.48 -38.47 -16.98
C PRO A 432 -15.63 -39.25 -16.31
N THR A 433 -15.58 -40.58 -16.35
CA THR A 433 -16.60 -41.45 -15.70
C THR A 433 -16.38 -41.60 -14.19
N SER A 434 -15.18 -41.29 -13.70
CA SER A 434 -14.79 -41.32 -12.28
C SER A 434 -13.58 -40.41 -12.02
N GLY A 435 -13.18 -40.23 -10.76
CA GLY A 435 -11.94 -39.54 -10.39
C GLY A 435 -12.05 -38.02 -10.24
N LEU A 436 -13.27 -37.50 -10.11
CA LEU A 436 -13.53 -36.12 -9.71
C LEU A 436 -13.75 -36.04 -8.19
N ASP A 437 -12.79 -35.43 -7.50
CA ASP A 437 -12.76 -35.34 -6.04
C ASP A 437 -13.31 -33.99 -5.55
N THR A 438 -14.43 -34.02 -4.83
CA THR A 438 -15.11 -32.81 -4.35
C THR A 438 -14.32 -32.04 -3.30
N ASN A 439 -13.39 -32.68 -2.58
CA ASN A 439 -12.53 -32.00 -1.61
C ASN A 439 -11.51 -31.06 -2.28
N TYR A 440 -11.27 -31.25 -3.58
CA TYR A 440 -10.33 -30.45 -4.37
C TYR A 440 -11.04 -29.79 -5.55
N ARG A 441 -12.31 -29.42 -5.34
CA ARG A 441 -13.14 -28.71 -6.31
C ARG A 441 -13.33 -27.27 -5.85
N LEU A 442 -13.13 -26.32 -6.77
CA LEU A 442 -13.68 -24.98 -6.66
C LEU A 442 -14.93 -24.90 -7.53
N ARG A 443 -16.08 -24.72 -6.87
CA ARG A 443 -17.38 -24.54 -7.53
C ARG A 443 -17.77 -23.06 -7.47
N THR A 444 -18.20 -22.49 -8.59
CA THR A 444 -18.55 -21.08 -8.67
C THR A 444 -19.82 -20.81 -9.49
N GLN A 445 -20.47 -19.70 -9.19
CA GLN A 445 -21.45 -19.05 -10.06
C GLN A 445 -20.88 -17.73 -10.54
N PHE A 446 -20.88 -17.54 -11.85
CA PHE A 446 -20.60 -16.27 -12.50
C PHE A 446 -21.92 -15.64 -12.95
N VAL A 447 -22.14 -14.37 -12.62
CA VAL A 447 -23.26 -13.57 -13.12
C VAL A 447 -22.74 -12.20 -13.52
N ALA A 448 -22.89 -11.82 -14.78
CA ALA A 448 -22.67 -10.47 -15.27
C ALA A 448 -24.01 -9.88 -15.70
N ASN A 449 -24.31 -8.67 -15.24
CA ASN A 449 -25.58 -8.01 -15.43
C ASN A 449 -25.35 -6.56 -15.86
N GLY A 450 -26.24 -6.06 -16.73
CA GLY A 450 -26.12 -4.75 -17.36
C GLY A 450 -25.06 -4.70 -18.47
N LEU A 451 -24.63 -5.84 -19.04
CA LEU A 451 -23.58 -5.85 -20.06
C LEU A 451 -24.05 -5.17 -21.37
N SER A 452 -23.14 -4.44 -21.99
CA SER A 452 -23.21 -3.93 -23.36
C SER A 452 -21.88 -4.17 -24.07
N LEU A 453 -21.97 -4.58 -25.34
CA LEU A 453 -20.82 -4.66 -26.24
C LEU A 453 -20.86 -3.63 -27.36
N ASN A 454 -21.70 -2.60 -27.24
CA ASN A 454 -21.80 -1.55 -28.25
C ASN A 454 -20.43 -0.90 -28.50
N GLY A 455 -20.12 -0.69 -29.78
CA GLY A 455 -18.82 -0.20 -30.26
C GLY A 455 -17.75 -1.28 -30.40
N SER A 456 -18.03 -2.54 -30.10
CA SER A 456 -17.11 -3.66 -30.39
C SER A 456 -17.03 -3.93 -31.89
N GLN A 457 -15.85 -4.34 -32.37
CA GLN A 457 -15.64 -4.76 -33.75
C GLN A 457 -14.51 -5.79 -33.85
N VAL A 458 -14.60 -6.64 -34.86
CA VAL A 458 -13.49 -7.50 -35.31
C VAL A 458 -13.36 -7.34 -36.82
N ARG A 459 -12.14 -7.05 -37.29
CA ARG A 459 -11.79 -6.99 -38.70
C ARG A 459 -10.79 -8.07 -39.01
N LEU A 460 -11.03 -8.81 -40.08
CA LEU A 460 -10.13 -9.82 -40.62
C LEU A 460 -9.64 -9.37 -41.99
N PHE A 461 -8.34 -9.47 -42.24
CA PHE A 461 -7.71 -9.02 -43.48
C PHE A 461 -6.43 -9.80 -43.76
N GLN A 462 -5.92 -9.70 -44.98
CA GLN A 462 -4.56 -10.13 -45.28
C GLN A 462 -3.60 -8.99 -44.96
N THR A 463 -2.55 -9.30 -44.21
CA THR A 463 -1.48 -8.34 -43.89
C THR A 463 -0.65 -7.97 -45.12
N LEU A 464 0.04 -6.83 -45.07
CA LEU A 464 0.92 -6.35 -46.13
C LEU A 464 2.26 -7.09 -46.14
N GLU A 465 3.06 -6.83 -47.16
CA GLU A 465 4.40 -7.41 -47.28
C GLU A 465 5.30 -7.03 -46.10
N SER A 466 6.02 -8.02 -45.57
CA SER A 466 6.95 -7.90 -44.44
C SER A 466 8.25 -8.62 -44.72
N ASP A 467 9.35 -8.13 -44.15
CA ASP A 467 10.63 -8.85 -44.17
C ASP A 467 10.65 -9.99 -43.13
N ASN A 468 9.76 -9.93 -42.13
CA ASN A 468 9.48 -11.07 -41.27
C ASN A 468 8.49 -12.01 -41.98
N LYS A 469 8.94 -13.23 -42.27
CA LYS A 469 8.14 -14.26 -42.94
C LYS A 469 6.85 -14.62 -42.19
N ASP A 470 6.88 -14.56 -40.86
CA ASP A 470 5.71 -14.87 -40.02
C ASP A 470 4.60 -13.83 -40.18
N TYR A 471 4.93 -12.62 -40.62
CA TYR A 471 3.99 -11.52 -40.79
C TYR A 471 3.62 -11.26 -42.25
N ASN A 472 4.36 -11.83 -43.20
CA ASN A 472 4.25 -11.48 -44.60
C ASN A 472 2.99 -12.10 -45.24
N GLN A 473 2.02 -11.26 -45.59
CA GLN A 473 0.81 -11.69 -46.31
C GLN A 473 0.00 -12.79 -45.57
N THR A 474 0.09 -12.80 -44.25
CA THR A 474 -0.65 -13.71 -43.37
C THR A 474 -2.03 -13.17 -42.99
N LEU A 475 -2.86 -14.01 -42.35
CA LEU A 475 -4.14 -13.63 -41.77
C LEU A 475 -3.92 -12.68 -40.59
N GLY A 476 -4.37 -11.44 -40.77
CA GLY A 476 -4.39 -10.38 -39.77
C GLY A 476 -5.78 -10.14 -39.19
N MET A 477 -5.80 -9.74 -37.93
CA MET A 477 -6.98 -9.33 -37.18
C MET A 477 -6.72 -7.98 -36.50
N ALA A 478 -7.73 -7.12 -36.50
CA ALA A 478 -7.80 -5.92 -35.67
C ALA A 478 -9.12 -5.95 -34.91
N SER A 479 -9.08 -5.86 -33.58
CA SER A 479 -10.31 -5.96 -32.78
C SER A 479 -10.37 -4.96 -31.64
N ILE A 480 -11.59 -4.50 -31.40
CA ILE A 480 -11.97 -3.74 -30.21
C ILE A 480 -13.09 -4.54 -29.55
N VAL A 481 -12.86 -5.00 -28.33
CA VAL A 481 -13.84 -5.75 -27.55
C VAL A 481 -14.24 -4.90 -26.35
N ARG A 482 -15.53 -4.59 -26.24
CA ARG A 482 -16.10 -3.80 -25.16
C ARG A 482 -17.05 -4.69 -24.35
N LEU A 483 -16.83 -4.72 -23.05
CA LEU A 483 -17.67 -5.37 -22.05
C LEU A 483 -17.94 -4.32 -20.98
N ASN A 484 -18.88 -3.44 -21.26
CA ASN A 484 -19.23 -2.33 -20.40
C ASN A 484 -20.52 -2.64 -19.65
N THR A 485 -20.67 -2.11 -18.45
CA THR A 485 -21.87 -2.30 -17.63
C THR A 485 -22.56 -1.00 -17.22
N ASN A 486 -21.87 0.13 -17.40
CA ASN A 486 -22.36 1.42 -16.93
C ASN A 486 -21.71 2.54 -17.73
N ASP A 487 -22.51 3.34 -18.42
CA ASP A 487 -22.02 4.48 -19.18
C ASP A 487 -21.79 5.71 -18.30
N ARG A 488 -22.30 5.68 -17.06
CA ARG A 488 -22.16 6.75 -16.05
C ARG A 488 -21.50 6.28 -14.76
N PRO A 489 -20.24 5.79 -14.81
CA PRO A 489 -19.54 5.35 -13.60
C PRO A 489 -19.23 6.51 -12.64
N GLU A 490 -19.23 7.76 -13.09
CA GLU A 490 -18.88 8.91 -12.26
C GLU A 490 -19.92 9.23 -11.18
N THR A 491 -21.16 8.79 -11.37
CA THR A 491 -22.27 8.98 -10.44
C THR A 491 -22.54 7.77 -9.55
N LEU A 492 -21.86 6.64 -9.79
CA LEU A 492 -22.05 5.41 -9.01
C LEU A 492 -21.68 5.63 -7.54
N SER A 493 -22.56 5.22 -6.63
CA SER A 493 -22.38 5.34 -5.19
C SER A 493 -22.61 4.00 -4.48
N SER A 494 -21.85 3.74 -3.41
CA SER A 494 -22.08 2.59 -2.52
C SER A 494 -23.48 2.55 -1.90
N SER A 495 -24.20 3.68 -1.92
CA SER A 495 -25.57 3.81 -1.42
C SER A 495 -26.65 3.53 -2.47
N ASP A 496 -26.28 3.30 -3.73
CA ASP A 496 -27.26 3.11 -4.80
C ASP A 496 -28.07 1.83 -4.58
N SER A 497 -29.39 1.91 -4.70
CA SER A 497 -30.29 0.77 -4.50
C SER A 497 -30.22 -0.25 -5.63
N ASN A 498 -29.71 0.15 -6.80
CA ASN A 498 -29.64 -0.66 -8.02
C ASN A 498 -28.22 -1.08 -8.40
N LEU A 499 -27.26 -1.14 -7.45
CA LEU A 499 -25.89 -1.59 -7.74
C LEU A 499 -25.83 -2.94 -8.46
N ASN A 500 -26.76 -3.84 -8.15
CA ASN A 500 -26.84 -5.16 -8.77
C ASN A 500 -27.35 -5.16 -10.23
N SER A 501 -27.83 -4.01 -10.74
CA SER A 501 -28.23 -3.89 -12.15
C SER A 501 -27.02 -3.80 -13.09
N LYS A 502 -25.84 -3.44 -12.58
CA LYS A 502 -24.63 -3.13 -13.37
C LYS A 502 -23.37 -3.68 -12.71
N GLY A 503 -23.11 -4.96 -12.90
CA GLY A 503 -21.96 -5.58 -12.24
C GLY A 503 -21.70 -7.01 -12.65
N ILE A 504 -20.62 -7.54 -12.09
CA ILE A 504 -20.24 -8.94 -12.18
C ILE A 504 -20.18 -9.49 -10.76
N ARG A 505 -20.70 -10.69 -10.55
CA ARG A 505 -20.59 -11.44 -9.31
C ARG A 505 -19.97 -12.80 -9.55
N LEU A 506 -19.04 -13.15 -8.68
CA LEU A 506 -18.46 -14.47 -8.52
C LEU A 506 -18.81 -14.98 -7.12
N SER A 507 -19.62 -16.05 -7.04
CA SER A 507 -20.05 -16.66 -5.78
C SER A 507 -19.55 -18.09 -5.67
N THR A 508 -19.28 -18.55 -4.45
CA THR A 508 -18.81 -19.91 -4.17
C THR A 508 -19.67 -20.65 -3.15
N ALA A 509 -20.41 -19.92 -2.30
CA ALA A 509 -21.24 -20.51 -1.27
C ALA A 509 -22.57 -20.99 -1.84
N ALA A 510 -22.90 -22.27 -1.62
CA ALA A 510 -24.26 -22.75 -1.78
C ALA A 510 -25.20 -22.08 -0.77
N LYS A 511 -26.49 -22.00 -1.10
CA LYS A 511 -27.50 -21.42 -0.20
C LYS A 511 -27.68 -22.25 1.07
N THR A 512 -27.53 -23.56 0.94
CA THR A 512 -27.41 -24.55 2.03
C THR A 512 -26.56 -25.71 1.53
N ASP A 513 -26.02 -26.53 2.43
CA ASP A 513 -25.23 -27.72 2.05
C ASP A 513 -26.03 -28.68 1.15
N ALA A 514 -27.34 -28.81 1.39
CA ALA A 514 -28.23 -29.65 0.58
C ALA A 514 -28.42 -29.10 -0.86
N LEU A 515 -28.14 -27.82 -1.08
CA LEU A 515 -28.28 -27.14 -2.36
C LEU A 515 -26.95 -27.00 -3.12
N ASP A 516 -25.85 -27.53 -2.59
CA ASP A 516 -24.58 -27.63 -3.33
C ASP A 516 -24.63 -28.75 -4.39
N GLY A 517 -25.62 -29.66 -4.33
CA GLY A 517 -25.79 -30.74 -5.29
C GLY A 517 -25.08 -32.05 -4.87
N ASN A 518 -25.66 -33.18 -5.28
CA ASN A 518 -25.31 -34.50 -4.74
C ASN A 518 -24.22 -35.25 -5.52
N VAL A 519 -23.64 -34.61 -6.53
CA VAL A 519 -22.65 -35.23 -7.43
C VAL A 519 -21.46 -34.30 -7.65
N PRO A 520 -20.29 -34.83 -8.05
CA PRO A 520 -19.10 -34.01 -8.25
C PRO A 520 -19.37 -32.83 -9.19
N THR A 521 -20.00 -33.08 -10.34
CA THR A 521 -20.46 -32.04 -11.26
C THR A 521 -21.78 -32.41 -11.95
N PRO A 522 -22.80 -31.54 -11.89
CA PRO A 522 -24.06 -31.70 -12.64
C PRO A 522 -23.91 -31.72 -14.16
N ALA A 523 -22.78 -31.22 -14.66
CA ALA A 523 -22.46 -31.19 -16.09
C ALA A 523 -22.47 -32.59 -16.73
N LEU A 524 -22.02 -33.62 -16.00
CA LEU A 524 -21.78 -34.95 -16.59
C LEU A 524 -23.00 -35.87 -16.62
N ASN A 525 -23.99 -35.64 -15.76
CA ASN A 525 -25.12 -36.58 -15.58
C ASN A 525 -26.50 -35.92 -15.58
N GLY A 526 -26.56 -34.60 -15.82
CA GLY A 526 -27.84 -33.89 -15.87
C GLY A 526 -28.54 -33.76 -14.51
N SER A 527 -27.83 -33.94 -13.39
CA SER A 527 -28.41 -33.73 -12.06
C SER A 527 -28.74 -32.26 -11.81
N ALA A 528 -29.47 -31.96 -10.75
CA ALA A 528 -29.77 -30.57 -10.39
C ALA A 528 -28.48 -29.75 -10.15
N ALA A 529 -28.38 -28.61 -10.83
CA ALA A 529 -27.30 -27.64 -10.61
C ALA A 529 -27.38 -26.99 -9.21
N PRO A 530 -26.26 -26.58 -8.62
CA PRO A 530 -26.22 -25.90 -7.32
C PRO A 530 -27.02 -24.58 -7.31
N ILE A 531 -27.60 -24.27 -6.15
CA ILE A 531 -28.20 -22.95 -5.86
C ILE A 531 -27.27 -22.20 -4.92
N PHE A 532 -26.76 -21.07 -5.38
CA PHE A 532 -25.83 -20.24 -4.63
C PHE A 532 -26.57 -19.32 -3.65
N HIS A 533 -25.85 -18.89 -2.62
CA HIS A 533 -26.34 -17.92 -1.66
C HIS A 533 -26.79 -16.64 -2.37
N ASP A 534 -27.76 -15.89 -1.84
CA ASP A 534 -28.31 -14.73 -2.56
C ASP A 534 -27.35 -13.51 -2.53
N SER A 535 -26.46 -13.45 -1.53
CA SER A 535 -25.60 -12.29 -1.24
C SER A 535 -24.09 -12.54 -1.26
N GLU A 536 -23.61 -13.79 -1.18
CA GLU A 536 -22.19 -14.07 -0.95
C GLU A 536 -21.32 -13.83 -2.20
N GLY A 537 -20.09 -13.39 -2.00
CA GLY A 537 -19.05 -13.50 -3.02
C GLY A 537 -18.41 -12.17 -3.37
N LEU A 538 -17.66 -12.19 -4.47
CA LEU A 538 -16.97 -11.05 -5.04
C LEU A 538 -17.89 -10.34 -6.03
N TYR A 539 -18.15 -9.06 -5.78
CA TYR A 539 -18.88 -8.15 -6.63
C TYR A 539 -17.89 -7.16 -7.26
N LEU A 540 -17.97 -7.03 -8.57
CA LEU A 540 -17.33 -5.96 -9.33
C LEU A 540 -18.46 -5.10 -9.87
N TYR A 541 -18.71 -3.95 -9.26
CA TYR A 541 -19.72 -3.00 -9.75
C TYR A 541 -19.16 -2.11 -10.83
N SER A 542 -20.00 -1.78 -11.82
CA SER A 542 -19.65 -0.91 -12.94
C SER A 542 -18.35 -1.29 -13.68
N PRO A 543 -18.03 -2.59 -13.92
CA PRO A 543 -16.88 -2.95 -14.73
C PRO A 543 -17.12 -2.47 -16.18
N ASN A 544 -16.16 -1.71 -16.70
CA ASN A 544 -16.08 -1.27 -18.07
C ASN A 544 -14.73 -1.71 -18.63
N ILE A 545 -14.75 -2.76 -19.45
CA ILE A 545 -13.56 -3.42 -19.99
C ILE A 545 -13.54 -3.17 -21.50
N ASN A 546 -12.56 -2.40 -21.97
CA ASN A 546 -12.43 -1.98 -23.36
C ASN A 546 -11.04 -2.39 -23.86
N LEU A 547 -10.97 -3.50 -24.59
CA LEU A 547 -9.73 -4.11 -25.03
C LEU A 547 -9.51 -3.84 -26.52
N VAL A 548 -8.35 -3.29 -26.86
CA VAL A 548 -7.87 -3.13 -28.23
C VAL A 548 -6.82 -4.20 -28.47
N LEU A 549 -7.15 -5.22 -29.27
CA LEU A 549 -6.22 -6.29 -29.65
C LEU A 549 -5.85 -6.11 -31.12
N GLY A 550 -4.69 -5.47 -31.32
CA GLY A 550 -4.20 -5.06 -32.62
C GLY A 550 -5.04 -3.96 -33.28
N ASN A 551 -4.49 -3.38 -34.32
CA ASN A 551 -5.16 -2.42 -35.21
C ASN A 551 -4.66 -2.62 -36.64
N MET A 552 -5.17 -1.85 -37.60
CA MET A 552 -4.80 -2.01 -39.01
C MET A 552 -3.32 -1.65 -39.30
N TYR A 553 -2.65 -0.90 -38.42
CA TYR A 553 -1.22 -0.55 -38.50
C TYR A 553 -0.34 -1.54 -37.72
N GLN A 554 -0.89 -2.20 -36.71
CA GLN A 554 -0.25 -3.23 -35.88
C GLN A 554 -1.18 -4.44 -35.75
N PRO A 555 -1.23 -5.33 -36.75
CA PRO A 555 -2.16 -6.45 -36.74
C PRO A 555 -1.85 -7.46 -35.65
N PHE A 556 -2.90 -8.11 -35.14
CA PHE A 556 -2.79 -9.44 -34.54
C PHE A 556 -2.74 -10.48 -35.66
N VAL A 557 -1.76 -11.37 -35.65
CA VAL A 557 -1.55 -12.37 -36.70
C VAL A 557 -1.67 -13.78 -36.14
N VAL A 558 -2.18 -14.67 -36.98
CA VAL A 558 -2.10 -16.12 -36.78
C VAL A 558 -1.08 -16.63 -37.77
N GLY A 559 0.00 -17.22 -37.26
CA GLY A 559 1.13 -17.68 -38.06
C GLY A 559 1.59 -19.07 -37.65
N SER A 560 2.68 -19.52 -38.27
CA SER A 560 3.33 -20.80 -37.95
C SER A 560 4.84 -20.65 -37.88
N GLU A 561 5.46 -21.16 -36.81
CA GLU A 561 6.92 -21.26 -36.66
C GLU A 561 7.32 -22.74 -36.59
N GLY A 562 7.80 -23.29 -37.70
CA GLY A 562 7.94 -24.75 -37.82
C GLY A 562 6.57 -25.43 -37.72
N ASN A 563 6.41 -26.36 -36.77
CA ASN A 563 5.14 -27.04 -36.51
C ASN A 563 4.20 -26.26 -35.56
N ASN A 564 4.67 -25.18 -34.94
CA ASN A 564 3.91 -24.50 -33.90
C ASN A 564 3.01 -23.41 -34.49
N ILE A 565 1.77 -23.32 -34.01
CA ILE A 565 0.90 -22.16 -34.23
C ILE A 565 1.40 -20.99 -33.36
N ILE A 566 1.46 -19.80 -33.96
CA ILE A 566 1.71 -18.53 -33.28
C ILE A 566 0.44 -17.68 -33.31
N LEU A 567 0.12 -17.06 -32.17
CA LEU A 567 -0.83 -15.97 -32.02
C LEU A 567 -0.06 -14.74 -31.55
N GLU A 568 -0.02 -13.68 -32.36
CA GLU A 568 0.89 -12.57 -32.10
C GLU A 568 0.31 -11.20 -32.42
N VAL A 569 0.30 -10.26 -31.47
CA VAL A 569 0.23 -8.83 -31.79
C VAL A 569 1.59 -8.41 -32.28
N THR A 570 1.70 -8.10 -33.57
CA THR A 570 2.97 -7.83 -34.26
C THR A 570 3.77 -6.71 -33.60
N ARG A 571 5.10 -6.78 -33.73
CA ARG A 571 6.00 -5.71 -33.27
C ARG A 571 5.73 -4.42 -34.03
N ILE A 572 5.73 -3.29 -33.33
CA ILE A 572 5.66 -1.97 -33.95
C ILE A 572 7.00 -1.71 -34.67
N PRO A 573 7.01 -1.48 -35.99
CA PRO A 573 8.24 -1.18 -36.71
C PRO A 573 8.74 0.23 -36.36
N ASN A 574 10.06 0.43 -36.41
CA ASN A 574 10.69 1.73 -36.26
C ASN A 574 10.52 2.61 -37.52
N ILE A 575 9.26 2.89 -37.87
CA ILE A 575 8.85 3.70 -39.02
C ILE A 575 7.90 4.79 -38.50
N PRO A 576 8.28 6.08 -38.55
CA PRO A 576 7.49 7.18 -38.00
C PRO A 576 6.04 7.22 -38.47
N ALA A 577 5.81 7.00 -39.76
CA ALA A 577 4.47 6.99 -40.33
C ALA A 577 3.55 5.89 -39.76
N ILE A 578 4.10 4.89 -39.07
CA ILE A 578 3.38 3.74 -38.49
C ILE A 578 3.26 3.94 -36.98
N TYR A 579 4.37 4.14 -36.27
CA TYR A 579 4.30 4.26 -34.82
C TYR A 579 3.54 5.52 -34.36
N ASN A 580 3.54 6.60 -35.15
CA ASN A 580 2.75 7.80 -34.87
C ASN A 580 1.24 7.54 -34.95
N GLN A 581 0.79 6.51 -35.66
CA GLN A 581 -0.63 6.12 -35.70
C GLN A 581 -1.04 5.33 -34.46
N ILE A 582 -0.07 4.75 -33.76
CA ILE A 582 -0.29 3.81 -32.66
C ILE A 582 -0.13 4.51 -31.31
N TYR A 583 0.99 5.21 -31.11
CA TYR A 583 1.30 5.86 -29.84
C TYR A 583 0.39 7.07 -29.59
N GLN A 584 0.05 7.26 -28.32
CA GLN A 584 -0.80 8.35 -27.85
C GLN A 584 0.04 9.44 -27.19
N ASN A 585 -0.34 10.69 -27.42
CA ASN A 585 0.19 11.83 -26.65
C ASN A 585 -0.58 11.99 -25.33
N TYR A 586 0.13 11.90 -24.21
CA TYR A 586 -0.44 12.06 -22.86
C TYR A 586 -0.23 13.47 -22.26
N GLY A 587 0.36 14.41 -23.03
CA GLY A 587 0.77 15.74 -22.56
C GLY A 587 2.17 15.77 -21.96
N GLY A 588 2.70 16.98 -21.71
CA GLY A 588 4.00 17.16 -21.02
C GLY A 588 5.25 17.25 -21.91
N GLY A 589 5.11 17.49 -23.22
CA GLY A 589 6.24 17.68 -24.14
C GLY A 589 6.91 16.40 -24.64
N LEU A 590 6.36 15.23 -24.31
CA LEU A 590 6.72 13.95 -24.93
C LEU A 590 5.75 13.66 -26.07
N GLY A 591 6.19 13.93 -27.30
CA GLY A 591 5.42 13.70 -28.52
C GLY A 591 5.03 15.00 -29.23
N GLU A 592 5.44 15.14 -30.48
CA GLU A 592 4.91 16.17 -31.38
C GLU A 592 3.38 16.04 -31.53
N SER A 593 2.75 17.00 -32.20
CA SER A 593 1.34 16.95 -32.62
C SER A 593 0.97 15.72 -33.47
N ASP A 594 1.94 14.88 -33.81
CA ASP A 594 1.86 13.84 -34.82
C ASP A 594 1.42 12.48 -34.27
N LEU A 595 1.37 12.29 -32.95
CA LEU A 595 0.88 11.06 -32.30
C LEU A 595 -0.65 11.01 -32.29
N LYS A 596 -1.22 10.05 -33.04
CA LYS A 596 -2.67 9.91 -33.31
C LYS A 596 -3.36 8.80 -32.52
N GLY A 597 -2.60 8.04 -31.72
CA GLY A 597 -3.16 7.02 -30.85
C GLY A 597 -4.09 7.60 -29.79
N SER A 598 -5.03 6.78 -29.33
CA SER A 598 -5.98 7.19 -28.28
C SER A 598 -6.47 5.98 -27.48
N THR A 599 -6.79 6.18 -26.21
CA THR A 599 -7.42 5.16 -25.39
C THR A 599 -8.89 4.96 -25.71
N CYS A 600 -9.30 3.69 -25.77
CA CYS A 600 -10.69 3.26 -25.68
C CYS A 600 -11.11 3.08 -24.22
N ASN A 601 -11.97 3.96 -23.73
CA ASN A 601 -12.62 3.84 -22.43
C ASN A 601 -14.15 4.02 -22.57
N VAL A 602 -14.88 4.06 -21.47
CA VAL A 602 -16.34 4.19 -21.48
C VAL A 602 -16.83 5.48 -22.16
N TYR A 603 -16.12 6.60 -22.01
CA TYR A 603 -16.53 7.91 -22.54
C TYR A 603 -16.07 8.16 -23.98
N SER A 604 -15.01 7.49 -24.45
CA SER A 604 -14.45 7.71 -25.77
C SER A 604 -13.65 6.51 -26.26
N CYS A 605 -13.77 6.19 -27.55
CA CYS A 605 -13.04 5.11 -28.20
C CYS A 605 -12.48 5.55 -29.56
N GLY A 606 -11.67 6.60 -29.58
CA GLY A 606 -11.12 7.17 -30.81
C GLY A 606 -12.01 8.27 -31.41
N THR A 607 -11.82 8.55 -32.70
CA THR A 607 -12.42 9.69 -33.39
C THR A 607 -13.94 9.51 -33.55
N PRO A 608 -14.77 10.43 -33.02
CA PRO A 608 -16.23 10.37 -33.16
C PRO A 608 -16.72 10.21 -34.60
N ILE A 609 -17.76 9.41 -34.79
CA ILE A 609 -18.31 9.09 -36.12
C ILE A 609 -19.81 9.37 -36.20
N LYS A 610 -20.26 9.54 -37.44
CA LYS A 610 -21.67 9.56 -37.83
C LYS A 610 -22.11 8.13 -38.13
N ASN A 611 -23.39 7.84 -37.93
CA ASN A 611 -23.94 6.55 -38.31
C ASN A 611 -24.37 6.56 -39.79
N ASN A 612 -24.94 7.68 -40.25
CA ASN A 612 -25.22 7.94 -41.66
C ASN A 612 -24.48 9.18 -42.15
N ALA A 613 -24.10 9.19 -43.43
CA ALA A 613 -23.42 10.34 -44.05
C ALA A 613 -24.25 11.63 -43.98
N SER A 614 -25.58 11.50 -43.94
CA SER A 614 -26.54 12.60 -43.81
C SER A 614 -26.71 13.14 -42.38
N ASP A 615 -26.15 12.49 -41.35
CA ASP A 615 -26.29 12.97 -39.97
C ASP A 615 -25.63 14.33 -39.81
N ALA A 616 -26.31 15.29 -39.18
CA ALA A 616 -25.80 16.65 -39.02
C ALA A 616 -24.60 16.72 -38.05
N THR A 617 -24.55 15.84 -37.06
CA THR A 617 -23.53 15.81 -36.00
C THR A 617 -22.98 14.40 -35.79
N VAL A 618 -21.77 14.29 -35.25
CA VAL A 618 -21.22 13.02 -34.76
C VAL A 618 -21.92 12.66 -33.45
N LEU A 619 -22.54 11.47 -33.41
CA LEU A 619 -23.30 10.99 -32.25
C LEU A 619 -22.69 9.77 -31.59
N TYR A 620 -21.73 9.13 -32.26
CA TYR A 620 -21.18 7.85 -31.86
C TYR A 620 -19.68 7.93 -31.60
N GLN A 621 -19.22 7.12 -30.65
CA GLN A 621 -17.80 6.95 -30.36
C GLN A 621 -17.09 6.32 -31.56
N GLY A 622 -15.80 6.61 -31.68
CA GLY A 622 -14.96 6.06 -32.74
C GLY A 622 -14.70 4.56 -32.63
N ARG A 623 -13.85 4.09 -33.53
CA ARG A 623 -13.41 2.68 -33.60
C ARG A 623 -11.93 2.53 -34.00
N ASN A 624 -11.15 3.59 -33.85
CA ASN A 624 -9.72 3.65 -34.23
C ASN A 624 -8.80 3.87 -33.02
N ALA A 625 -9.30 3.60 -31.81
CA ALA A 625 -8.46 3.60 -30.62
C ALA A 625 -7.37 2.52 -30.69
N THR A 626 -6.24 2.78 -30.03
CA THR A 626 -5.04 1.94 -30.07
C THR A 626 -4.65 1.43 -28.70
N HIS A 627 -5.18 2.03 -27.63
CA HIS A 627 -4.92 1.65 -26.25
C HIS A 627 -6.20 1.15 -25.58
N SER A 628 -6.05 0.19 -24.68
CA SER A 628 -7.14 -0.41 -23.89
C SER A 628 -7.35 0.32 -22.56
N SER A 629 -8.54 0.17 -21.99
CA SER A 629 -8.88 0.61 -20.63
C SER A 629 -9.73 -0.43 -19.92
N ILE A 630 -9.45 -0.61 -18.63
CA ILE A 630 -10.25 -1.40 -17.68
C ILE A 630 -10.56 -0.50 -16.49
N SER A 631 -11.83 -0.26 -16.22
CA SER A 631 -12.26 0.48 -15.03
C SER A 631 -13.31 -0.32 -14.28
N ILE A 632 -13.23 -0.30 -12.95
CA ILE A 632 -14.19 -0.97 -12.06
C ILE A 632 -14.61 0.05 -11.02
N GLY A 633 -15.92 0.23 -10.85
CA GLY A 633 -16.50 1.04 -9.80
C GLY A 633 -16.70 2.51 -10.14
N THR A 634 -16.68 3.36 -9.12
CA THR A 634 -16.85 4.80 -9.23
C THR A 634 -15.59 5.42 -9.84
N THR A 635 -15.64 5.69 -11.13
CA THR A 635 -14.53 6.25 -11.91
C THR A 635 -14.98 7.48 -12.68
N GLU A 636 -14.09 8.44 -12.88
CA GLU A 636 -14.39 9.64 -13.65
C GLU A 636 -13.29 9.97 -14.66
N ARG A 637 -13.67 10.69 -15.70
CA ARG A 637 -12.73 11.25 -16.66
C ARG A 637 -11.97 12.43 -16.05
N ILE A 638 -10.64 12.41 -16.18
CA ILE A 638 -9.79 13.53 -15.77
C ILE A 638 -10.05 14.72 -16.70
N PRO A 639 -10.45 15.90 -16.18
CA PRO A 639 -10.76 17.07 -16.98
C PRO A 639 -9.63 17.44 -17.96
N GLY A 640 -9.99 17.75 -19.21
CA GLY A 640 -9.04 18.14 -20.25
C GLY A 640 -8.23 16.98 -20.87
N THR A 641 -8.45 15.73 -20.46
CA THR A 641 -7.75 14.56 -21.01
C THR A 641 -8.74 13.49 -21.49
N ASN A 642 -8.25 12.39 -22.07
CA ASN A 642 -9.04 11.18 -22.32
C ASN A 642 -8.69 10.05 -21.33
N LEU A 643 -8.20 10.39 -20.14
CA LEU A 643 -7.85 9.42 -19.12
C LEU A 643 -8.91 9.34 -18.03
N LEU A 644 -9.03 8.17 -17.43
CA LEU A 644 -9.85 7.87 -16.28
C LEU A 644 -9.03 7.93 -14.98
N ARG A 645 -9.70 8.23 -13.88
CA ARG A 645 -9.21 7.98 -12.53
C ARG A 645 -10.28 7.34 -11.66
N ALA A 646 -9.85 6.51 -10.71
CA ALA A 646 -10.72 6.02 -9.65
C ALA A 646 -11.03 7.17 -8.67
N LYS A 647 -12.30 7.32 -8.26
CA LYS A 647 -12.67 8.22 -7.17
C LYS A 647 -12.30 7.58 -5.82
N ASP A 648 -11.85 8.41 -4.90
CA ASP A 648 -11.44 8.06 -3.53
C ASP A 648 -12.39 8.64 -2.46
N GLY A 649 -13.53 9.19 -2.88
CA GLY A 649 -14.54 9.74 -1.97
C GLY A 649 -15.23 8.67 -1.10
N PRO A 650 -15.87 9.07 0.01
CA PRO A 650 -16.42 8.16 1.02
C PRO A 650 -17.50 7.20 0.51
N ASN A 651 -18.16 7.55 -0.60
CA ASN A 651 -19.21 6.74 -1.22
C ASN A 651 -18.72 5.97 -2.46
N SER A 652 -17.42 5.96 -2.75
CA SER A 652 -16.87 5.25 -3.91
C SER A 652 -17.03 3.74 -3.72
N THR A 653 -17.44 3.04 -4.77
CA THR A 653 -17.69 1.59 -4.73
C THR A 653 -17.19 0.93 -6.01
N GLY A 654 -16.84 -0.35 -5.95
CA GLY A 654 -16.39 -1.10 -7.12
C GLY A 654 -16.17 -2.56 -6.76
N VAL A 655 -15.00 -2.86 -6.19
CA VAL A 655 -14.63 -4.19 -5.73
C VAL A 655 -15.17 -4.41 -4.32
N VAL A 656 -16.16 -5.29 -4.18
CA VAL A 656 -16.85 -5.53 -2.90
C VAL A 656 -16.93 -7.03 -2.62
N PHE A 657 -16.51 -7.44 -1.43
CA PHE A 657 -16.77 -8.79 -0.93
C PHE A 657 -17.97 -8.77 -0.01
N LYS A 658 -18.87 -9.74 -0.15
CA LYS A 658 -20.03 -9.91 0.73
C LYS A 658 -20.01 -11.30 1.38
N SER A 659 -20.28 -11.36 2.69
CA SER A 659 -20.48 -12.62 3.38
C SER A 659 -21.86 -13.21 3.10
N THR A 660 -22.11 -14.43 3.57
CA THR A 660 -23.46 -15.04 3.59
C THR A 660 -24.45 -14.18 4.39
N ASP A 661 -24.03 -13.49 5.45
CA ASP A 661 -24.89 -12.57 6.19
C ASP A 661 -25.15 -11.24 5.45
N GLY A 662 -24.59 -11.06 4.24
CA GLY A 662 -24.70 -9.83 3.44
C GLY A 662 -23.81 -8.69 3.92
N ILE A 663 -22.94 -8.92 4.91
CA ILE A 663 -21.98 -7.92 5.39
C ILE A 663 -20.98 -7.64 4.27
N SER A 664 -20.89 -6.37 3.88
CA SER A 664 -20.07 -5.93 2.75
C SER A 664 -18.72 -5.35 3.23
N LYS A 665 -17.64 -5.71 2.54
CA LYS A 665 -16.33 -5.07 2.61
C LYS A 665 -16.01 -4.46 1.25
N ASN A 666 -16.03 -3.14 1.19
CA ASN A 666 -15.77 -2.38 -0.04
C ASN A 666 -14.30 -1.98 -0.10
N PHE A 667 -13.63 -2.37 -1.19
CA PHE A 667 -12.23 -2.06 -1.47
C PHE A 667 -12.07 -0.87 -2.43
N GLY A 668 -13.18 -0.25 -2.84
CA GLY A 668 -13.19 0.94 -3.68
C GLY A 668 -13.15 0.61 -5.18
N SER A 669 -12.70 1.59 -5.95
CA SER A 669 -12.71 1.58 -7.42
C SER A 669 -11.29 1.39 -7.96
N ALA A 670 -11.16 0.88 -9.18
CA ALA A 670 -9.88 0.68 -9.85
C ALA A 670 -9.93 1.15 -11.31
N VAL A 671 -8.82 1.68 -11.79
CA VAL A 671 -8.65 2.08 -13.20
C VAL A 671 -7.27 1.62 -13.67
N ILE A 672 -7.26 0.95 -14.82
CA ILE A 672 -6.09 0.70 -15.66
C ILE A 672 -6.42 1.33 -17.00
N ASP A 673 -5.72 2.40 -17.36
CA ASP A 673 -6.02 3.17 -18.56
C ASP A 673 -4.75 3.37 -19.39
N GLY A 674 -4.89 3.48 -20.70
CA GLY A 674 -3.78 3.67 -21.64
C GLY A 674 -2.92 2.42 -21.85
N VAL A 675 -3.50 1.22 -21.83
CA VAL A 675 -2.74 -0.02 -22.04
C VAL A 675 -2.47 -0.25 -23.53
N LEU A 676 -1.20 -0.16 -23.94
CA LEU A 676 -0.75 -0.52 -25.28
C LEU A 676 -0.01 -1.86 -25.27
N ILE A 677 -0.38 -2.76 -26.17
CA ILE A 677 0.39 -3.96 -26.44
C ILE A 677 1.44 -3.60 -27.50
N GLN A 678 2.69 -3.38 -27.09
CA GLN A 678 3.77 -3.10 -28.04
C GLN A 678 4.16 -4.34 -28.87
N HIS A 679 4.15 -5.50 -28.22
CA HIS A 679 4.39 -6.81 -28.80
C HIS A 679 3.86 -7.87 -27.84
N LEU A 680 3.14 -8.85 -28.35
CA LEU A 680 2.70 -10.02 -27.57
C LEU A 680 2.77 -11.22 -28.50
N LYS A 681 3.55 -12.25 -28.17
CA LYS A 681 3.66 -13.49 -28.93
C LYS A 681 3.33 -14.68 -28.05
N ILE A 682 2.31 -15.44 -28.42
CA ILE A 682 1.94 -16.72 -27.81
C ILE A 682 2.24 -17.79 -28.85
N ARG A 683 3.04 -18.79 -28.47
CA ARG A 683 3.43 -19.88 -29.35
C ARG A 683 3.09 -21.21 -28.69
N THR A 684 2.54 -22.13 -29.47
CA THR A 684 2.39 -23.53 -29.03
C THR A 684 3.76 -24.19 -28.90
N THR A 685 3.91 -25.11 -27.95
CA THR A 685 5.15 -25.89 -27.79
C THR A 685 4.85 -27.34 -28.13
N GLY A 686 5.02 -27.71 -29.41
CA GLY A 686 4.93 -29.10 -29.87
C GLY A 686 3.53 -29.53 -30.33
N LEU A 687 3.16 -29.09 -31.53
CA LEU A 687 2.22 -29.84 -32.39
C LEU A 687 2.96 -30.93 -33.17
#